data_AF-A0A5C5VFQ1-F1
#
_entry.id   AF-A0A5C5VFQ1-F1
#
_cell.length_a   1.000
_cell.length_b   1.000
_cell.length_c   1.000
_cell.angle_alpha   90.00
_cell.angle_beta   90.00
_cell.angle_gamma   90.00
#
_symmetry.space_group_name_H-M   'P 1'
#
loop_
_entity.id
_entity.type
_entity.pdbx_description
1 polymer ?
#
loop_
_entity_poly.entity_id
_entity_poly.type
_entity_poly.pdbx_seq_one_letter_code
_entity_poly.pdbx_strand_id
1 'polypeptide(L)'
;MQFLTRHLRLAALTAFLSVLGGQAPAASPELPLLTDSVLDASALLMPRGALYGPAINGSAHQNEALLTYGGYQYAVWYHRGRNEDLLLGRRSLTGATWEVMDTGVNLDNGDSPSWDAHNVISLGIAGDGSLHLAYDHHNDDLRYMTSVPGAATAASWDASLLNAERDSLNVGGPTLGDVTYPRFIRDPSTGALAMTYRTGSSGNGNVNITTLDSSTSTWAAPQRFVDGTDPIFYNDPYGSGSNNRNAYLNGLDIDSTGRMHTTWTWRESATGSSNHDIAYAYSDDNGATWRNNDGAVIGTPGSPITLNSPGATVVPLDRGNTLMNQQTQIVDPDGRVHTVMWHKTDDAAPLTGFTTGPAAYYHYFRDPSNTPADPGAAWVRTELPTQRAVGSRPDMGYDADGNLYVTYLSPGPGDGAGVAADYYTNGDLIIATASKASRWTDWEIVRTDARDFVGEPVLDHARLADSGVVSVFVQENGANQSSSVGTPLRVLEFGKLASNLVWSGANSGGWSGEGIAVEWDSQGDDLPDAAYSNLAPTRVTFDDGAAAFNVEVASQIAPVSTTFRNAVSNYTLTGGGIGGAGDLRVLGGGRVTLAGAANTYSGETAIERGVLALQGGATLAGTPRISVAPTAELDVSQLDATFTLAAGQQLVVEPTATVRGAVHAAAGGQVTASGAFDGTLSAGQGGVISVGEGVTVIGGLALSTLYSDTFSGAGGPLNGQLVESGDLQTGAVLWSASSAFRDDGTIDGSQEGGALLEFHPQADRTYTLTMDVTNQTDRWIALGFGQDPIASPGQSSHEDRHSNNRGIAWMLYRDTQDGSALESFIGTNTGGPQQLDASGVDFGDASELKIVIDTTGDGGGFSAQWYVDDVLKRTEQVGMSIDAINYVGLSFDNSTAGSVSFDNFRLTAEQQAEVAGVTELVVQGDLDLQQGALLSMDIATPDAHDTIVIGQTLRAGGELEVTLADGAFALQAGDRFDLFDFAAASGFFDELTLPQLSAGLVWDAAELLTLGMLEVAVGLPGDFNADGVVDAADYTVWRDTLGAVGAGLAADANLDSRIDGADYAIWRASFGDTLSSQPASAAAVPEPAALLLAGVLLACGSAGRVR
;
A
#
# COMPACT_ATOMS: atom_id res chain seq x y z
N MET A 1 36.50 -42.29 9.09
CA MET A 1 36.93 -41.33 8.04
C MET A 1 35.78 -41.12 7.04
N GLN A 2 34.58 -40.78 7.55
CA GLN A 2 33.31 -40.65 6.81
C GLN A 2 32.39 -39.57 7.45
N PHE A 3 32.94 -38.73 8.34
CA PHE A 3 32.19 -37.71 9.10
C PHE A 3 32.53 -36.27 8.67
N LEU A 4 33.31 -36.08 7.60
CA LEU A 4 33.83 -34.76 7.20
C LEU A 4 33.25 -34.21 5.89
N THR A 5 32.40 -34.95 5.18
CA THR A 5 31.83 -34.52 3.88
C THR A 5 30.42 -33.92 3.99
N ARG A 6 29.71 -34.06 5.12
CA ARG A 6 28.38 -33.45 5.32
C ARG A 6 28.40 -31.98 5.76
N HIS A 7 29.53 -31.47 6.26
CA HIS A 7 29.62 -30.07 6.72
C HIS A 7 30.12 -29.07 5.67
N LEU A 8 30.43 -29.52 4.45
CA LEU A 8 30.79 -28.63 3.34
C LEU A 8 29.60 -28.28 2.42
N ARG A 9 28.49 -29.02 2.48
CA ARG A 9 27.25 -28.68 1.75
C ARG A 9 26.33 -27.72 2.53
N LEU A 10 26.44 -27.69 3.87
CA LEU A 10 25.65 -26.80 4.73
C LEU A 10 26.17 -25.35 4.80
N ALA A 11 27.39 -25.10 4.30
CA ALA A 11 27.98 -23.75 4.26
C ALA A 11 27.51 -22.92 3.05
N ALA A 12 26.93 -23.56 2.03
CA ALA A 12 26.22 -22.85 0.95
C ALA A 12 24.78 -22.48 1.36
N LEU A 13 24.18 -23.26 2.26
CA LEU A 13 22.80 -23.09 2.71
C LEU A 13 22.60 -22.00 3.79
N THR A 14 23.69 -21.43 4.33
CA THR A 14 23.60 -20.28 5.25
C THR A 14 23.50 -18.92 4.54
N ALA A 15 23.54 -18.92 3.20
CA ALA A 15 23.24 -17.74 2.38
C ALA A 15 21.75 -17.63 1.99
N PHE A 16 20.92 -18.62 2.34
CA PHE A 16 19.53 -18.75 1.86
C PHE A 16 18.45 -18.41 2.88
N LEU A 17 18.78 -17.75 4.00
CA LEU A 17 17.78 -17.27 4.97
C LEU A 17 18.15 -15.89 5.55
N SER A 18 18.37 -14.93 4.64
CA SER A 18 18.41 -13.52 5.01
C SER A 18 17.75 -12.63 3.95
N VAL A 19 16.48 -12.91 3.62
CA VAL A 19 15.55 -11.95 2.98
C VAL A 19 14.14 -12.10 3.57
N LEU A 20 14.04 -12.25 4.90
CA LEU A 20 12.78 -12.09 5.65
C LEU A 20 12.99 -11.27 6.94
N GLY A 21 13.93 -10.33 6.88
CA GLY A 21 13.83 -9.13 7.71
C GLY A 21 13.17 -8.08 6.85
N GLY A 22 12.07 -7.48 7.29
CA GLY A 22 11.48 -6.32 6.64
C GLY A 22 12.61 -5.40 6.20
N GLN A 23 12.70 -5.18 4.88
CA GLN A 23 13.66 -4.22 4.36
C GLN A 23 13.39 -2.94 5.12
N ALA A 24 14.36 -2.50 5.95
CA ALA A 24 14.45 -1.08 6.24
C ALA A 24 14.32 -0.40 4.87
N PRO A 25 13.43 0.60 4.71
CA PRO A 25 13.19 1.21 3.41
C PRO A 25 14.54 1.47 2.79
N ALA A 26 14.77 0.90 1.59
CA ALA A 26 16.03 1.04 0.89
C ALA A 26 16.41 2.52 1.00
N ALA A 27 17.52 2.81 1.66
CA ALA A 27 17.98 4.18 1.77
C ALA A 27 18.21 4.62 0.33
N SER A 28 17.26 5.36 -0.24
CA SER A 28 17.46 5.93 -1.56
C SER A 28 18.75 6.73 -1.47
N PRO A 29 19.80 6.37 -2.23
CA PRO A 29 21.07 7.08 -2.18
C PRO A 29 20.93 8.54 -2.63
N GLU A 30 19.76 8.91 -3.18
CA GLU A 30 19.52 10.20 -3.80
C GLU A 30 19.21 11.32 -2.79
N LEU A 31 18.50 11.03 -1.67
CA LEU A 31 18.10 12.03 -0.68
C LEU A 31 18.50 11.60 0.75
N PRO A 32 19.77 11.72 1.16
CA PRO A 32 20.25 11.20 2.43
C PRO A 32 19.68 11.96 3.63
N LEU A 33 19.22 11.23 4.65
CA LEU A 33 18.85 11.80 5.95
C LEU A 33 20.12 12.33 6.65
N LEU A 34 20.16 13.63 6.90
CA LEU A 34 21.27 14.32 7.58
C LEU A 34 21.05 14.37 9.08
N THR A 35 19.83 14.64 9.53
CA THR A 35 19.51 14.82 10.95
C THR A 35 18.05 14.49 11.21
N ASP A 36 17.79 13.86 12.36
CA ASP A 36 16.46 13.62 12.90
C ASP A 36 16.38 14.24 14.30
N SER A 37 15.69 15.38 14.40
CA SER A 37 15.55 16.12 15.67
C SER A 37 14.15 15.94 16.24
N VAL A 38 14.04 15.46 17.48
CA VAL A 38 12.80 15.57 18.27
C VAL A 38 12.77 16.97 18.87
N LEU A 39 11.86 17.81 18.36
CA LEU A 39 11.64 19.17 18.83
C LEU A 39 10.96 19.17 20.19
N ASP A 40 9.95 18.32 20.35
CA ASP A 40 9.21 18.11 21.58
C ASP A 40 8.70 16.66 21.62
N ALA A 41 8.92 15.96 22.73
CA ALA A 41 8.46 14.58 22.90
C ALA A 41 6.96 14.50 23.25
N SER A 42 6.34 15.63 23.58
CA SER A 42 4.96 15.73 24.06
C SER A 42 4.24 16.91 23.41
N ALA A 43 4.41 17.10 22.11
CA ALA A 43 3.63 18.07 21.35
C ALA A 43 2.14 17.67 21.33
N LEU A 44 1.25 18.67 21.31
CA LEU A 44 -0.20 18.46 21.35
C LEU A 44 -0.68 17.66 20.13
N LEU A 45 -1.29 16.51 20.40
CA LEU A 45 -2.14 15.79 19.47
C LEU A 45 -3.55 15.77 20.06
N MET A 46 -4.53 16.35 19.36
CA MET A 46 -5.90 16.47 19.84
C MET A 46 -6.62 15.11 19.79
N PRO A 47 -7.78 14.93 20.46
CA PRO A 47 -8.57 13.71 20.32
C PRO A 47 -8.97 13.44 18.87
N ARG A 48 -9.17 12.17 18.47
CA ARG A 48 -9.63 11.84 17.10
C ARG A 48 -10.96 12.47 16.73
N GLY A 49 -11.84 12.71 17.70
CA GLY A 49 -13.12 13.41 17.49
C GLY A 49 -13.03 14.94 17.48
N ALA A 50 -11.82 15.53 17.44
CA ALA A 50 -11.63 16.97 17.33
C ALA A 50 -12.24 17.50 16.03
N LEU A 51 -12.78 18.72 16.06
CA LEU A 51 -13.32 19.33 14.87
C LEU A 51 -12.22 19.51 13.83
N TYR A 52 -12.54 19.06 12.62
CA TYR A 52 -11.69 19.08 11.44
C TYR A 52 -10.50 18.13 11.50
N GLY A 53 -10.15 17.57 12.66
CA GLY A 53 -9.22 16.46 12.83
C GLY A 53 -8.19 16.68 13.95
N PRO A 54 -7.32 15.70 14.23
CA PRO A 54 -6.52 15.71 15.45
C PRO A 54 -5.22 16.54 15.36
N ALA A 55 -4.78 16.90 14.16
CA ALA A 55 -3.47 17.51 13.92
C ALA A 55 -3.55 19.04 13.87
N ILE A 56 -3.09 19.70 14.93
CA ILE A 56 -2.95 21.16 14.96
C ILE A 56 -1.54 21.64 14.61
N ASN A 57 -0.50 20.88 14.97
CA ASN A 57 0.87 21.18 14.58
C ASN A 57 1.18 20.50 13.26
N GLY A 58 1.63 21.27 12.26
CA GLY A 58 1.84 20.78 10.91
C GLY A 58 0.51 20.65 10.18
N SER A 59 -0.26 21.74 10.12
CA SER A 59 -1.37 21.88 9.17
C SER A 59 -0.90 22.75 8.00
N ALA A 60 -1.36 22.50 6.78
CA ALA A 60 -1.01 23.22 5.54
C ALA A 60 -1.31 24.73 5.57
N HIS A 61 -1.98 25.20 6.62
CA HIS A 61 -2.30 26.60 6.85
C HIS A 61 -1.66 27.19 8.10
N GLN A 62 -0.76 26.43 8.72
CA GLN A 62 0.17 26.92 9.72
C GLN A 62 1.37 27.55 8.99
N ASN A 63 1.38 28.87 8.83
CA ASN A 63 2.36 29.56 7.99
C ASN A 63 3.10 30.70 8.76
N GLU A 64 4.39 30.60 9.07
CA GLU A 64 5.24 29.39 9.00
C GLU A 64 5.22 28.61 10.32
N ALA A 65 5.23 27.28 10.24
CA ALA A 65 5.46 26.40 11.39
C ALA A 65 6.97 26.23 11.68
N LEU A 66 7.78 26.25 10.62
CA LEU A 66 9.23 26.06 10.61
C LEU A 66 9.85 27.02 9.59
N LEU A 67 10.82 27.85 10.00
CA LEU A 67 11.49 28.76 9.07
C LEU A 67 12.93 29.07 9.49
N THR A 68 13.80 29.27 8.51
CA THR A 68 15.20 29.68 8.72
C THR A 68 15.39 31.19 8.56
N TYR A 69 16.08 31.83 9.51
CA TYR A 69 16.45 33.24 9.46
C TYR A 69 17.75 33.51 10.22
N GLY A 70 18.63 34.35 9.65
CA GLY A 70 19.77 34.92 10.38
C GLY A 70 20.75 33.90 10.98
N GLY A 71 20.89 32.71 10.37
CA GLY A 71 21.75 31.63 10.89
C GLY A 71 21.12 30.76 11.97
N TYR A 72 19.80 30.87 12.17
CA TYR A 72 19.00 30.03 13.05
C TYR A 72 17.81 29.44 12.29
N GLN A 73 17.31 28.31 12.77
CA GLN A 73 16.02 27.75 12.39
C GLN A 73 15.05 27.93 13.57
N TYR A 74 13.80 28.31 13.29
CA TYR A 74 12.77 28.59 14.27
C TYR A 74 11.58 27.66 14.05
N ALA A 75 10.92 27.26 15.13
CA ALA A 75 9.71 26.46 15.07
C ALA A 75 8.70 26.89 16.14
N VAL A 76 7.41 26.80 15.82
CA VAL A 76 6.28 27.09 16.73
C VAL A 76 5.31 25.93 16.79
N TRP A 77 4.87 25.59 17.99
CA TRP A 77 3.93 24.48 18.20
C TRP A 77 3.20 24.63 19.54
N TYR A 78 2.08 23.92 19.66
CA TYR A 78 1.41 23.70 20.93
C TYR A 78 1.98 22.46 21.63
N HIS A 79 2.38 22.62 22.89
CA HIS A 79 2.82 21.55 23.76
C HIS A 79 1.63 20.96 24.53
N ARG A 80 1.62 19.64 24.73
CA ARG A 80 0.63 18.98 25.59
C ARG A 80 1.00 19.17 27.06
N GLY A 81 0.74 20.37 27.57
CA GLY A 81 0.98 20.79 28.94
C GLY A 81 -0.27 20.73 29.82
N ARG A 82 -0.31 21.61 30.82
CA ARG A 82 -1.50 21.80 31.66
C ARG A 82 -2.56 22.67 30.99
N ASN A 83 -2.13 23.56 30.09
CA ASN A 83 -2.99 24.51 29.37
C ASN A 83 -2.58 24.63 27.89
N GLU A 84 -2.09 23.54 27.28
CA GLU A 84 -1.84 23.54 25.82
C GLU A 84 -0.90 24.70 25.39
N ASP A 85 0.25 24.79 26.05
CA ASP A 85 1.13 25.96 26.03
C ASP A 85 1.74 26.20 24.63
N LEU A 86 1.77 27.46 24.17
CA LEU A 86 2.42 27.84 22.91
C LEU A 86 3.93 27.97 23.12
N LEU A 87 4.70 27.07 22.49
CA LEU A 87 6.15 27.05 22.55
C LEU A 87 6.78 27.61 21.27
N LEU A 88 7.89 28.32 21.46
CA LEU A 88 8.70 28.88 20.40
C LEU A 88 10.16 28.44 20.57
N GLY A 89 10.60 27.59 19.64
CA GLY A 89 11.94 27.04 19.59
C GLY A 89 12.81 27.76 18.57
N ARG A 90 14.12 27.81 18.83
CA ARG A 90 15.13 28.06 17.80
C ARG A 90 16.34 27.15 17.97
N ARG A 91 17.08 26.89 16.90
CA ARG A 91 18.43 26.31 16.96
C ARG A 91 19.38 27.04 16.03
N SER A 92 20.65 27.13 16.42
CA SER A 92 21.71 27.58 15.50
C SER A 92 21.91 26.54 14.40
N LEU A 93 22.10 26.97 13.15
CA LEU A 93 22.40 26.04 12.05
C LEU A 93 23.77 25.36 12.18
N THR A 94 24.63 25.88 13.05
CA THR A 94 25.94 25.27 13.36
C THR A 94 25.88 24.25 14.51
N GLY A 95 24.70 24.07 15.13
CA GLY A 95 24.49 23.17 16.26
C GLY A 95 23.21 22.34 16.08
N ALA A 96 23.00 21.38 16.98
CA ALA A 96 21.82 20.51 16.93
C ALA A 96 20.81 20.79 18.06
N THR A 97 21.18 21.61 19.05
CA THR A 97 20.35 21.84 20.23
C THR A 97 19.33 22.94 19.98
N TRP A 98 18.06 22.64 20.25
CA TRP A 98 16.97 23.60 20.29
C TRP A 98 16.94 24.34 21.64
N GLU A 99 16.92 25.66 21.60
CA GLU A 99 16.55 26.53 22.70
C GLU A 99 15.03 26.77 22.61
N VAL A 100 14.28 26.44 23.66
CA VAL A 100 12.81 26.54 23.66
C VAL A 100 12.37 27.49 24.74
N MET A 101 11.48 28.43 24.39
CA MET A 101 10.81 29.30 25.35
C MET A 101 9.30 29.08 25.32
N ASP A 102 8.71 29.02 26.50
CA ASP A 102 7.27 29.16 26.72
C ASP A 102 6.91 30.64 26.56
N THR A 103 5.95 30.94 25.69
CA THR A 103 5.51 32.31 25.41
C THR A 103 4.60 32.89 26.48
N GLY A 104 4.06 32.04 27.37
CA GLY A 104 3.12 32.41 28.42
C GLY A 104 1.67 32.54 27.96
N VAL A 105 1.36 32.14 26.73
CA VAL A 105 0.00 32.07 26.17
C VAL A 105 -0.34 30.63 25.76
N ASN A 106 -1.64 30.35 25.67
CA ASN A 106 -2.22 29.03 25.56
C ASN A 106 -3.18 28.95 24.36
N LEU A 107 -3.54 27.73 23.97
CA LEU A 107 -4.70 27.48 23.11
C LEU A 107 -5.99 27.71 23.93
N ASP A 108 -6.70 28.82 23.70
CA ASP A 108 -7.88 29.20 24.53
C ASP A 108 -9.21 29.09 23.74
N ASN A 109 -9.21 29.37 22.44
CA ASN A 109 -10.40 29.26 21.59
C ASN A 109 -10.52 27.83 21.04
N GLY A 110 -9.40 27.22 20.66
CA GLY A 110 -9.36 25.89 20.04
C GLY A 110 -9.45 24.70 20.99
N ASP A 111 -9.46 24.89 22.32
CA ASP A 111 -9.51 23.80 23.32
C ASP A 111 -10.91 23.54 23.92
N SER A 112 -11.92 24.35 23.56
CA SER A 112 -13.23 24.39 24.23
C SER A 112 -14.42 24.41 23.25
N PRO A 113 -15.49 23.61 23.41
CA PRO A 113 -15.63 22.33 24.12
C PRO A 113 -15.33 21.10 23.23
N SER A 114 -14.92 21.27 21.98
CA SER A 114 -14.85 20.20 20.97
C SER A 114 -13.50 20.00 20.28
N TRP A 115 -12.46 20.77 20.66
CA TRP A 115 -11.17 20.87 19.96
C TRP A 115 -11.31 21.36 18.51
N ASP A 116 -10.49 22.32 18.08
CA ASP A 116 -10.55 22.88 16.71
C ASP A 116 -9.15 23.01 16.09
N ALA A 117 -8.89 22.22 15.04
CA ALA A 117 -7.59 22.20 14.37
C ALA A 117 -7.30 23.46 13.52
N HIS A 118 -8.27 24.35 13.31
CA HIS A 118 -8.03 25.60 12.58
C HIS A 118 -7.18 26.62 13.35
N ASN A 119 -7.09 26.45 14.67
CA ASN A 119 -6.53 27.39 15.63
C ASN A 119 -4.99 27.35 15.68
N VAL A 120 -4.35 27.16 14.53
CA VAL A 120 -2.90 27.01 14.34
C VAL A 120 -2.10 28.27 14.71
N ILE A 121 -0.77 28.13 14.81
CA ILE A 121 0.17 29.24 15.10
C ILE A 121 0.91 29.65 13.83
N SER A 122 0.84 30.92 13.46
CA SER A 122 1.58 31.49 12.35
C SER A 122 2.72 32.37 12.83
N LEU A 123 3.95 32.08 12.38
CA LEU A 123 5.16 32.83 12.68
C LEU A 123 5.67 33.60 11.45
N GLY A 124 6.01 34.87 11.65
CA GLY A 124 6.77 35.68 10.70
C GLY A 124 7.97 36.35 11.38
N ILE A 125 9.06 36.56 10.64
CA ILE A 125 10.23 37.31 11.11
C ILE A 125 10.50 38.49 10.18
N ALA A 126 10.35 39.70 10.71
CA ALA A 126 10.59 40.93 9.98
C ALA A 126 12.09 41.19 9.79
N GLY A 127 12.45 42.07 8.85
CA GLY A 127 13.84 42.37 8.49
C GLY A 127 14.67 43.01 9.60
N ASP A 128 14.05 43.57 10.64
CA ASP A 128 14.72 44.04 11.85
C ASP A 128 14.97 42.91 12.88
N GLY A 129 14.57 41.68 12.55
CA GLY A 129 14.68 40.50 13.43
C GLY A 129 13.60 40.42 14.51
N SER A 130 12.53 41.22 14.45
CA SER A 130 11.37 41.03 15.31
C SER A 130 10.51 39.84 14.86
N LEU A 131 10.00 39.10 15.84
CA LEU A 131 9.13 37.93 15.69
C LEU A 131 7.67 38.38 15.74
N HIS A 132 6.83 37.84 14.88
CA HIS A 132 5.41 38.14 14.74
C HIS A 132 4.64 36.82 14.85
N LEU A 133 3.73 36.73 15.82
CA LEU A 133 2.97 35.52 16.13
C LEU A 133 1.47 35.83 16.11
N ALA A 134 0.72 35.14 15.27
CA ALA A 134 -0.74 35.15 15.28
C ALA A 134 -1.23 33.70 15.46
N TYR A 135 -2.13 33.46 16.41
CA TYR A 135 -2.47 32.11 16.83
C TYR A 135 -3.91 32.02 17.33
N ASP A 136 -4.50 30.83 17.26
CA ASP A 136 -5.75 30.49 17.92
C ASP A 136 -6.99 31.26 17.37
N HIS A 137 -7.22 31.17 16.05
CA HIS A 137 -8.35 31.81 15.37
C HIS A 137 -9.20 30.87 14.51
N HIS A 138 -10.50 30.84 14.79
CA HIS A 138 -11.54 30.36 13.90
C HIS A 138 -12.82 31.22 14.01
N ASN A 139 -12.75 32.39 13.36
CA ASN A 139 -13.73 33.49 13.42
C ASN A 139 -13.70 34.23 14.76
N ASP A 140 -12.49 34.41 15.31
CA ASP A 140 -12.26 35.03 16.60
C ASP A 140 -11.68 36.45 16.46
N ASP A 141 -11.66 37.19 17.57
CA ASP A 141 -10.82 38.39 17.66
C ASP A 141 -9.35 37.98 17.51
N LEU A 142 -8.56 38.84 16.86
CA LEU A 142 -7.13 38.63 16.68
C LEU A 142 -6.47 38.36 18.05
N ARG A 143 -5.53 37.44 18.05
CA ARG A 143 -4.59 37.20 19.15
C ARG A 143 -3.20 37.29 18.53
N TYR A 144 -2.51 38.37 18.86
CA TYR A 144 -1.30 38.75 18.16
C TYR A 144 -0.24 39.22 19.13
N MET A 145 0.97 38.70 18.94
CA MET A 145 2.14 39.01 19.75
C MET A 145 3.32 39.38 18.85
N THR A 146 4.15 40.30 19.33
CA THR A 146 5.40 40.68 18.67
C THR A 146 6.56 40.65 19.64
N SER A 147 7.77 40.39 19.19
CA SER A 147 8.97 40.60 20.00
C SER A 147 9.52 42.03 19.89
N VAL A 148 10.54 42.34 20.69
CA VAL A 148 11.40 43.51 20.46
C VAL A 148 12.23 43.33 19.16
N PRO A 149 12.66 44.42 18.50
CA PRO A 149 13.58 44.34 17.35
C PRO A 149 14.87 43.61 17.70
N GLY A 150 15.39 42.82 16.75
CA GLY A 150 16.61 42.01 16.90
C GLY A 150 16.47 40.73 17.73
N ALA A 151 15.26 40.39 18.20
CA ALA A 151 15.01 39.22 19.03
C ALA A 151 15.44 37.89 18.36
N ALA A 152 15.23 37.75 17.05
CA ALA A 152 15.55 36.54 16.30
C ALA A 152 16.99 36.09 16.58
N THR A 153 17.96 37.01 16.54
CA THR A 153 19.39 36.73 16.76
C THR A 153 19.89 37.16 18.14
N ALA A 154 19.00 37.36 19.12
CA ALA A 154 19.38 37.78 20.47
C ALA A 154 20.26 36.74 21.16
N ALA A 155 21.15 37.18 22.05
CA ALA A 155 22.07 36.29 22.77
C ALA A 155 21.37 35.40 23.82
N SER A 156 20.23 35.84 24.36
CA SER A 156 19.35 35.04 25.22
C SER A 156 18.06 34.71 24.48
N TRP A 157 17.46 33.56 24.79
CA TRP A 157 16.19 33.11 24.23
C TRP A 157 15.21 32.81 25.35
N ASP A 158 14.38 33.80 25.68
CA ASP A 158 13.37 33.69 26.72
C ASP A 158 12.23 34.70 26.51
N ALA A 159 11.13 34.51 27.25
CA ALA A 159 9.89 35.28 27.10
C ALA A 159 10.04 36.79 27.33
N SER A 160 11.16 37.27 27.93
CA SER A 160 11.39 38.72 28.07
C SER A 160 11.58 39.45 26.73
N LEU A 161 11.82 38.70 25.65
CA LEU A 161 11.86 39.24 24.29
C LEU A 161 10.48 39.60 23.75
N LEU A 162 9.40 39.04 24.33
CA LEU A 162 8.04 39.14 23.82
C LEU A 162 7.31 40.35 24.44
N ASN A 163 6.55 41.05 23.61
CA ASN A 163 5.61 42.07 24.09
C ASN A 163 4.28 41.40 24.49
N ALA A 164 3.42 42.15 25.20
CA ALA A 164 2.10 41.66 25.56
C ALA A 164 1.24 41.32 24.32
N GLU A 165 0.42 40.28 24.46
CA GLU A 165 -0.65 39.94 23.52
C GLU A 165 -1.60 41.13 23.30
N ARG A 166 -2.09 41.27 22.07
CA ARG A 166 -3.09 42.26 21.69
C ARG A 166 -4.06 41.70 20.65
N ASP A 167 -5.22 42.36 20.58
CA ASP A 167 -6.32 42.10 19.64
C ASP A 167 -6.30 43.00 18.40
N SER A 168 -5.21 43.73 18.22
CA SER A 168 -5.05 44.75 17.20
C SER A 168 -3.68 44.62 16.53
N LEU A 169 -3.58 44.97 15.25
CA LEU A 169 -2.31 44.91 14.52
C LEU A 169 -1.27 45.87 15.09
N ASN A 170 -1.68 47.11 15.38
CA ASN A 170 -0.81 48.15 15.91
C ASN A 170 -1.16 48.46 17.37
N VAL A 171 -0.16 48.82 18.17
CA VAL A 171 -0.37 49.23 19.56
C VAL A 171 -1.34 50.41 19.63
N GLY A 172 -2.44 50.24 20.37
CA GLY A 172 -3.51 51.25 20.48
C GLY A 172 -4.39 51.38 19.24
N GLY A 173 -4.29 50.44 18.29
CA GLY A 173 -5.18 50.32 17.14
C GLY A 173 -6.54 49.72 17.50
N PRO A 174 -7.47 49.65 16.52
CA PRO A 174 -8.76 49.00 16.73
C PRO A 174 -8.60 47.48 16.81
N THR A 175 -9.48 46.84 17.59
CA THR A 175 -9.68 45.38 17.59
C THR A 175 -9.96 44.89 16.17
N LEU A 176 -9.29 43.81 15.77
CA LEU A 176 -9.52 43.12 14.51
C LEU A 176 -10.29 41.81 14.76
N GLY A 177 -11.58 41.79 14.42
CA GLY A 177 -12.48 40.65 14.65
C GLY A 177 -12.63 39.70 13.46
N ASP A 178 -13.31 38.57 13.71
CA ASP A 178 -13.69 37.54 12.74
C ASP A 178 -12.51 36.88 12.00
N VAL A 179 -11.32 36.83 12.59
CA VAL A 179 -10.09 36.35 11.94
C VAL A 179 -10.09 34.81 11.80
N THR A 180 -9.58 34.31 10.68
CA THR A 180 -9.20 32.90 10.48
C THR A 180 -7.99 32.83 9.54
N TYR A 181 -7.07 31.89 9.77
CA TYR A 181 -5.88 31.65 8.94
C TYR A 181 -5.01 32.90 8.69
N PRO A 182 -4.55 33.61 9.74
CA PRO A 182 -3.49 34.59 9.53
C PRO A 182 -2.26 33.89 8.93
N ARG A 183 -1.57 34.51 7.98
CA ARG A 183 -0.32 34.01 7.39
C ARG A 183 0.64 35.17 7.22
N PHE A 184 1.93 34.97 7.52
CA PHE A 184 2.95 35.99 7.34
C PHE A 184 3.83 35.68 6.14
N ILE A 185 3.94 36.63 5.21
CA ILE A 185 4.73 36.47 4.00
C ILE A 185 5.88 37.45 4.05
N ARG A 186 7.12 36.96 3.99
CA ARG A 186 8.29 37.83 3.99
C ARG A 186 8.61 38.27 2.57
N ASP A 187 8.71 39.58 2.37
CA ASP A 187 9.22 40.15 1.12
C ASP A 187 10.75 39.94 1.07
N PRO A 188 11.28 39.13 0.14
CA PRO A 188 12.71 38.88 0.03
C PRO A 188 13.50 40.14 -0.35
N SER A 189 12.87 41.11 -1.02
CA SER A 189 13.52 42.33 -1.51
C SER A 189 13.69 43.41 -0.42
N THR A 190 12.75 43.51 0.50
CA THR A 190 12.76 44.55 1.56
C THR A 190 12.92 43.99 2.97
N GLY A 191 12.65 42.70 3.18
CA GLY A 191 12.51 42.09 4.49
C GLY A 191 11.25 42.51 5.25
N ALA A 192 10.33 43.26 4.63
CA ALA A 192 9.03 43.55 5.20
C ALA A 192 8.14 42.30 5.28
N LEU A 193 7.09 42.37 6.09
CA LEU A 193 6.07 41.33 6.16
C LEU A 193 4.79 41.82 5.49
N ALA A 194 4.16 40.95 4.70
CA ALA A 194 2.73 41.01 4.44
C ALA A 194 2.00 40.04 5.37
N MET A 195 0.73 40.30 5.63
CA MET A 195 -0.15 39.37 6.33
C MET A 195 -1.45 39.21 5.57
N THR A 196 -1.80 37.97 5.23
CA THR A 196 -3.14 37.62 4.75
C THR A 196 -3.95 36.98 5.86
N TYR A 197 -5.26 37.19 5.84
CA TYR A 197 -6.20 36.49 6.74
C TYR A 197 -7.60 36.51 6.15
N ARG A 198 -8.44 35.56 6.60
CA ARG A 198 -9.85 35.48 6.24
C ARG A 198 -10.71 36.17 7.30
N THR A 199 -11.81 36.78 6.86
CA THR A 199 -12.88 37.29 7.74
C THR A 199 -14.22 36.66 7.37
N GLY A 200 -15.10 36.43 8.36
CA GLY A 200 -16.39 35.75 8.17
C GLY A 200 -16.28 34.22 8.20
N SER A 201 -17.39 33.50 8.12
CA SER A 201 -17.46 32.04 8.20
C SER A 201 -17.43 31.34 6.82
N SER A 202 -17.58 30.01 6.80
CA SER A 202 -17.71 29.28 5.53
C SER A 202 -19.06 29.60 4.85
N GLY A 203 -19.01 29.92 3.56
CA GLY A 203 -20.11 30.43 2.73
C GLY A 203 -20.23 31.97 2.68
N ASN A 204 -19.42 32.74 3.42
CA ASN A 204 -19.43 34.21 3.40
C ASN A 204 -18.06 34.84 3.72
N GLY A 205 -16.96 34.15 3.40
CA GLY A 205 -15.61 34.58 3.77
C GLY A 205 -14.99 35.58 2.80
N ASN A 206 -14.38 36.63 3.34
CA ASN A 206 -13.56 37.59 2.59
C ASN A 206 -12.07 37.38 2.86
N VAL A 207 -11.23 37.61 1.86
CA VAL A 207 -9.76 37.55 2.02
C VAL A 207 -9.20 38.96 2.11
N ASN A 208 -8.43 39.22 3.16
CA ASN A 208 -7.82 40.50 3.45
C ASN A 208 -6.30 40.39 3.42
N ILE A 209 -5.64 41.51 3.12
CA ILE A 209 -4.20 41.69 3.16
C ILE A 209 -3.82 42.98 3.90
N THR A 210 -2.68 42.96 4.58
CA THR A 210 -2.02 44.15 5.11
C THR A 210 -0.50 44.00 4.99
N THR A 211 0.24 45.10 5.03
CA THR A 211 1.71 45.12 4.94
C THR A 211 2.31 45.89 6.10
N LEU A 212 3.43 45.39 6.61
CA LEU A 212 4.23 45.99 7.65
C LEU A 212 5.25 46.96 7.03
N ASP A 213 5.27 48.21 7.49
CA ASP A 213 6.37 49.12 7.23
C ASP A 213 7.51 48.84 8.23
N SER A 214 8.56 48.18 7.75
CA SER A 214 9.74 47.82 8.55
C SER A 214 10.49 49.02 9.14
N SER A 215 10.30 50.24 8.60
CA SER A 215 10.97 51.44 9.12
C SER A 215 10.30 52.00 10.38
N THR A 216 9.00 51.74 10.54
CA THR A 216 8.19 52.22 11.66
C THR A 216 7.67 51.10 12.54
N SER A 217 7.82 49.84 12.12
CA SER A 217 7.22 48.65 12.73
C SER A 217 5.70 48.80 12.88
N THR A 218 5.05 49.36 11.85
CA THR A 218 3.59 49.57 11.84
C THR A 218 2.92 48.89 10.65
N TRP A 219 1.81 48.23 10.91
CA TRP A 219 0.95 47.62 9.90
C TRP A 219 0.07 48.69 9.24
N ALA A 220 -0.09 48.58 7.92
CA ALA A 220 -1.08 49.36 7.18
C ALA A 220 -2.52 48.97 7.58
N ALA A 221 -3.47 49.83 7.24
CA ALA A 221 -4.88 49.48 7.35
C ALA A 221 -5.17 48.28 6.43
N PRO A 222 -5.81 47.20 6.93
CA PRO A 222 -6.12 46.04 6.10
C PRO A 222 -7.03 46.37 4.92
N GLN A 223 -6.83 45.66 3.82
CA GLN A 223 -7.58 45.81 2.59
C GLN A 223 -8.16 44.46 2.18
N ARG A 224 -9.45 44.45 1.85
CA ARG A 224 -10.09 43.29 1.23
C ARG A 224 -9.71 43.23 -0.23
N PHE A 225 -9.20 42.10 -0.70
CA PHE A 225 -8.84 41.91 -2.11
C PHE A 225 -9.63 40.81 -2.82
N VAL A 226 -10.21 39.86 -2.08
CA VAL A 226 -11.20 38.92 -2.61
C VAL A 226 -12.50 39.02 -1.81
N ASP A 227 -13.62 39.18 -2.51
CA ASP A 227 -14.96 39.28 -1.94
C ASP A 227 -15.74 38.00 -2.19
N GLY A 228 -15.82 37.13 -1.18
CA GLY A 228 -16.65 35.92 -1.22
C GLY A 228 -18.11 36.18 -0.83
N THR A 229 -18.45 37.40 -0.42
CA THR A 229 -19.83 37.80 -0.06
C THR A 229 -20.61 38.38 -1.23
N ASP A 230 -20.02 38.39 -2.42
CA ASP A 230 -20.63 38.91 -3.61
C ASP A 230 -21.90 38.09 -3.98
N PRO A 231 -23.00 38.74 -4.43
CA PRO A 231 -24.26 38.05 -4.68
C PRO A 231 -24.32 37.37 -6.06
N ILE A 232 -23.19 37.18 -6.76
CA ILE A 232 -23.17 36.49 -8.05
C ILE A 232 -23.61 35.05 -7.84
N PHE A 233 -24.42 34.55 -8.77
CA PHE A 233 -24.88 33.17 -8.77
C PHE A 233 -23.90 32.27 -9.51
N TYR A 234 -23.33 31.30 -8.81
CA TYR A 234 -22.60 30.17 -9.38
C TYR A 234 -23.59 29.04 -9.68
N ASN A 235 -23.40 28.36 -10.80
CA ASN A 235 -24.16 27.17 -11.15
C ASN A 235 -23.29 26.19 -11.93
N ASP A 236 -23.34 24.93 -11.52
CA ASP A 236 -22.58 23.86 -12.15
C ASP A 236 -23.49 22.82 -12.84
N PRO A 237 -22.92 21.87 -13.60
CA PRO A 237 -23.68 20.84 -14.32
C PRO A 237 -24.50 19.89 -13.43
N TYR A 238 -24.29 19.90 -12.10
CA TYR A 238 -24.91 18.97 -11.16
C TYR A 238 -26.03 19.64 -10.34
N GLY A 239 -26.38 20.90 -10.64
CA GLY A 239 -27.57 21.58 -10.08
C GLY A 239 -27.44 22.21 -8.69
N SER A 240 -26.24 22.62 -8.26
CA SER A 240 -26.02 23.33 -6.99
C SER A 240 -25.82 24.82 -7.21
N GLY A 241 -26.90 25.48 -7.62
CA GLY A 241 -26.93 26.94 -7.67
C GLY A 241 -26.61 27.56 -6.31
N SER A 242 -25.64 28.47 -6.24
CA SER A 242 -25.20 29.09 -4.98
C SER A 242 -24.83 30.56 -5.15
N ASN A 243 -25.16 31.36 -4.13
CA ASN A 243 -24.70 32.76 -3.97
C ASN A 243 -23.75 32.91 -2.77
N ASN A 244 -23.32 31.80 -2.17
CA ASN A 244 -22.56 31.76 -0.92
C ASN A 244 -21.23 31.06 -1.18
N ARG A 245 -20.10 31.77 -1.05
CA ARG A 245 -18.79 31.21 -1.35
C ARG A 245 -17.66 31.76 -0.50
N ASN A 246 -16.54 31.05 -0.55
CA ASN A 246 -15.25 31.47 -0.01
C ASN A 246 -14.16 31.24 -1.04
N ALA A 247 -13.15 32.11 -1.02
CA ALA A 247 -11.85 31.81 -1.61
C ALA A 247 -10.95 31.18 -0.55
N TYR A 248 -10.35 30.04 -0.87
CA TYR A 248 -9.35 29.38 -0.05
C TYR A 248 -8.00 29.49 -0.76
N LEU A 249 -7.12 30.34 -0.23
CA LEU A 249 -5.79 30.54 -0.81
C LEU A 249 -4.97 29.26 -0.68
N ASN A 250 -4.30 28.86 -1.77
CA ASN A 250 -3.22 27.89 -1.69
C ASN A 250 -1.99 28.58 -1.06
N GLY A 251 -1.63 29.77 -1.55
CA GLY A 251 -0.59 30.59 -0.93
C GLY A 251 -0.62 32.04 -1.40
N LEU A 252 0.24 32.84 -0.77
CA LEU A 252 0.65 34.15 -1.28
C LEU A 252 2.18 34.21 -1.15
N ASP A 253 2.85 34.49 -2.26
CA ASP A 253 4.31 34.57 -2.31
C ASP A 253 4.73 35.91 -2.88
N ILE A 254 5.88 36.41 -2.43
CA ILE A 254 6.47 37.64 -2.95
C ILE A 254 7.75 37.28 -3.68
N ASP A 255 7.81 37.59 -4.96
CA ASP A 255 8.98 37.31 -5.78
C ASP A 255 10.15 38.27 -5.46
N SER A 256 11.31 38.02 -6.04
CA SER A 256 12.52 38.84 -5.84
C SER A 256 12.36 40.30 -6.30
N THR A 257 11.32 40.63 -7.08
CA THR A 257 11.00 41.98 -7.54
C THR A 257 10.02 42.72 -6.62
N GLY A 258 9.48 42.03 -5.61
CA GLY A 258 8.44 42.56 -4.71
C GLY A 258 7.02 42.35 -5.23
N ARG A 259 6.81 41.59 -6.31
CA ARG A 259 5.48 41.27 -6.84
C ARG A 259 4.85 40.18 -5.98
N MET A 260 3.61 40.39 -5.57
CA MET A 260 2.79 39.41 -4.85
C MET A 260 2.05 38.51 -5.83
N HIS A 261 2.09 37.20 -5.62
CA HIS A 261 1.41 36.18 -6.41
C HIS A 261 0.48 35.37 -5.51
N THR A 262 -0.76 35.13 -5.93
CA THR A 262 -1.66 34.26 -5.17
C THR A 262 -2.55 33.43 -6.08
N THR A 263 -2.74 32.18 -5.68
CA THR A 263 -3.70 31.25 -6.25
C THR A 263 -4.69 30.80 -5.19
N TRP A 264 -5.90 30.47 -5.61
CA TRP A 264 -6.94 30.00 -4.72
C TRP A 264 -7.94 29.10 -5.41
N THR A 265 -8.68 28.36 -4.59
CA THR A 265 -9.85 27.57 -4.99
C THR A 265 -11.10 28.27 -4.49
N TRP A 266 -12.17 28.29 -5.29
CA TRP A 266 -13.49 28.69 -4.82
C TRP A 266 -14.19 27.51 -4.17
N ARG A 267 -14.92 27.78 -3.10
CA ARG A 267 -15.82 26.81 -2.49
C ARG A 267 -17.16 27.48 -2.29
N GLU A 268 -18.22 26.87 -2.81
CA GLU A 268 -19.59 27.32 -2.51
C GLU A 268 -19.99 26.87 -1.09
N SER A 269 -21.27 26.72 -0.76
CA SER A 269 -21.70 26.38 0.62
C SER A 269 -20.88 25.24 1.27
N ALA A 270 -20.64 25.33 2.59
CA ALA A 270 -19.76 24.44 3.35
C ALA A 270 -20.10 22.94 3.28
N THR A 271 -21.32 22.57 2.89
CA THR A 271 -21.81 21.19 2.87
C THR A 271 -21.46 20.47 1.56
N GLY A 272 -20.71 19.37 1.65
CA GLY A 272 -20.22 18.61 0.49
C GLY A 272 -18.98 19.25 -0.16
N SER A 273 -18.21 18.47 -0.93
CA SER A 273 -17.15 19.04 -1.79
C SER A 273 -17.81 19.89 -2.87
N SER A 274 -17.77 21.20 -2.64
CA SER A 274 -18.27 22.26 -3.50
C SER A 274 -17.11 23.12 -4.02
N ASN A 275 -15.89 22.57 -3.93
CA ASN A 275 -14.68 23.22 -4.43
C ASN A 275 -14.68 23.18 -5.95
N HIS A 276 -14.31 24.29 -6.55
CA HIS A 276 -14.25 24.45 -7.99
C HIS A 276 -13.20 25.50 -8.35
N ASP A 277 -12.69 25.36 -9.57
CA ASP A 277 -11.69 26.20 -10.21
C ASP A 277 -10.35 26.34 -9.47
N ILE A 278 -9.31 26.64 -10.23
CA ILE A 278 -8.07 27.23 -9.75
C ILE A 278 -8.00 28.63 -10.31
N ALA A 279 -7.84 29.63 -9.45
CA ALA A 279 -7.77 31.03 -9.82
C ALA A 279 -6.41 31.64 -9.46
N TYR A 280 -6.05 32.74 -10.11
CA TYR A 280 -4.77 33.42 -9.96
C TYR A 280 -4.89 34.94 -10.12
N ALA A 281 -4.10 35.66 -9.32
CA ALA A 281 -3.88 37.10 -9.47
C ALA A 281 -2.49 37.49 -8.95
N TYR A 282 -1.99 38.64 -9.42
CA TYR A 282 -0.77 39.25 -8.88
C TYR A 282 -0.92 40.74 -8.58
N SER A 283 -0.05 41.29 -7.72
CA SER A 283 0.00 42.71 -7.37
C SER A 283 1.43 43.25 -7.40
N ASP A 284 1.61 44.44 -7.98
CA ASP A 284 2.90 45.16 -8.08
C ASP A 284 3.04 46.31 -7.07
N ASP A 285 2.02 46.52 -6.24
CA ASP A 285 1.87 47.72 -5.41
C ASP A 285 1.38 47.40 -3.99
N ASN A 286 1.98 46.36 -3.39
CA ASN A 286 1.73 45.92 -2.02
C ASN A 286 0.26 45.53 -1.75
N GLY A 287 -0.38 44.88 -2.72
CA GLY A 287 -1.74 44.37 -2.61
C GLY A 287 -2.83 45.42 -2.87
N ALA A 288 -2.48 46.64 -3.29
CA ALA A 288 -3.45 47.70 -3.55
C ALA A 288 -4.23 47.46 -4.85
N THR A 289 -3.56 47.05 -5.93
CA THR A 289 -4.19 46.65 -7.20
C THR A 289 -3.79 45.25 -7.60
N TRP A 290 -4.77 44.49 -8.09
CA TRP A 290 -4.61 43.10 -8.49
C TRP A 290 -4.88 42.91 -9.97
N ARG A 291 -4.05 42.10 -10.61
CA ARG A 291 -4.04 41.86 -12.05
C ARG A 291 -4.17 40.38 -12.39
N ASN A 292 -4.80 40.08 -13.51
CA ASN A 292 -4.88 38.74 -14.07
C ASN A 292 -3.63 38.41 -14.92
N ASN A 293 -3.61 37.24 -15.56
CA ASN A 293 -2.52 36.80 -16.44
C ASN A 293 -2.17 37.77 -17.58
N ASP A 294 -3.16 38.52 -18.10
CA ASP A 294 -2.98 39.49 -19.19
C ASP A 294 -2.48 40.86 -18.70
N GLY A 295 -2.26 41.00 -17.38
CA GLY A 295 -1.91 42.26 -16.73
C GLY A 295 -3.06 43.25 -16.60
N ALA A 296 -4.30 42.84 -16.91
CA ALA A 296 -5.48 43.66 -16.72
C ALA A 296 -5.84 43.75 -15.23
N VAL A 297 -6.20 44.95 -14.76
CA VAL A 297 -6.61 45.16 -13.36
C VAL A 297 -7.98 44.53 -13.12
N ILE A 298 -8.07 43.62 -12.15
CA ILE A 298 -9.27 42.86 -11.78
C ILE A 298 -9.71 43.04 -10.32
N GLY A 299 -8.88 43.73 -9.52
CA GLY A 299 -9.17 44.04 -8.12
C GLY A 299 -8.53 45.35 -7.67
N THR A 300 -9.25 46.10 -6.84
CA THR A 300 -8.82 47.35 -6.18
C THR A 300 -9.48 47.43 -4.79
N PRO A 301 -9.07 48.34 -3.88
CA PRO A 301 -9.62 48.36 -2.52
C PRO A 301 -11.12 48.73 -2.49
N GLY A 302 -11.61 49.45 -3.51
CA GLY A 302 -13.02 49.78 -3.67
C GLY A 302 -13.84 48.77 -4.51
N SER A 303 -13.16 47.86 -5.20
CA SER A 303 -13.76 46.84 -6.06
C SER A 303 -12.88 45.59 -6.03
N PRO A 304 -12.98 44.77 -4.98
CA PRO A 304 -12.20 43.53 -4.83
C PRO A 304 -12.53 42.52 -5.93
N ILE A 305 -11.68 41.48 -6.04
CA ILE A 305 -11.87 40.35 -6.95
C ILE A 305 -13.13 39.58 -6.53
N THR A 306 -13.95 39.18 -7.50
CA THR A 306 -15.17 38.38 -7.31
C THR A 306 -15.14 37.16 -8.23
N LEU A 307 -16.14 36.28 -8.14
CA LEU A 307 -16.26 35.08 -8.98
C LEU A 307 -16.11 35.36 -10.49
N ASN A 308 -16.71 36.45 -10.99
CA ASN A 308 -16.69 36.80 -12.42
C ASN A 308 -15.60 37.82 -12.80
N SER A 309 -14.61 38.07 -11.94
CA SER A 309 -13.48 38.92 -12.30
C SER A 309 -12.78 38.37 -13.55
N PRO A 310 -12.66 39.16 -14.64
CA PRO A 310 -12.22 38.63 -15.94
C PRO A 310 -10.82 38.01 -15.90
N GLY A 311 -10.71 36.73 -16.28
CA GLY A 311 -9.42 36.02 -16.34
C GLY A 311 -8.81 35.68 -14.98
N ALA A 312 -9.59 35.74 -13.88
CA ALA A 312 -9.15 35.26 -12.58
C ALA A 312 -9.06 33.73 -12.52
N THR A 313 -10.07 33.02 -13.05
CA THR A 313 -10.02 31.55 -13.20
C THR A 313 -9.01 31.16 -14.29
N VAL A 314 -8.02 30.35 -13.92
CA VAL A 314 -6.94 29.89 -14.80
C VAL A 314 -7.03 28.40 -15.14
N VAL A 315 -7.61 27.59 -14.25
CA VAL A 315 -7.96 26.20 -14.54
C VAL A 315 -9.43 25.99 -14.18
N PRO A 316 -10.32 25.82 -15.18
CA PRO A 316 -11.73 25.58 -14.90
C PRO A 316 -11.93 24.15 -14.40
N LEU A 317 -12.49 24.01 -13.20
CA LEU A 317 -12.84 22.72 -12.60
C LEU A 317 -14.20 22.87 -11.94
N ASP A 318 -15.09 21.90 -12.10
CA ASP A 318 -16.35 21.85 -11.33
C ASP A 318 -16.23 20.92 -10.12
N ARG A 319 -17.26 20.89 -9.26
CA ARG A 319 -17.28 20.04 -8.06
C ARG A 319 -17.17 18.54 -8.32
N GLY A 320 -17.47 18.10 -9.54
CA GLY A 320 -17.31 16.71 -9.97
C GLY A 320 -15.85 16.25 -9.97
N ASN A 321 -14.91 17.21 -9.92
CA ASN A 321 -13.47 16.94 -9.85
C ASN A 321 -12.96 16.69 -8.44
N THR A 322 -13.80 16.81 -7.41
CA THR A 322 -13.43 16.54 -6.00
C THR A 322 -12.19 17.32 -5.55
N LEU A 323 -12.00 18.54 -6.05
CA LEU A 323 -10.83 19.39 -5.82
C LEU A 323 -10.64 19.68 -4.32
N MET A 324 -9.43 19.56 -3.82
CA MET A 324 -9.09 19.97 -2.46
C MET A 324 -8.79 21.49 -2.38
N ASN A 325 -9.10 22.12 -1.24
CA ASN A 325 -8.80 23.53 -1.00
C ASN A 325 -7.59 23.71 -0.09
N GLN A 326 -7.00 24.91 -0.11
CA GLN A 326 -5.99 25.35 0.85
C GLN A 326 -4.74 24.46 0.82
N GLN A 327 -4.22 24.25 -0.38
CA GLN A 327 -3.06 23.40 -0.65
C GLN A 327 -1.79 24.24 -0.58
N THR A 328 -0.85 24.07 -1.52
CA THR A 328 0.44 24.78 -1.50
C THR A 328 0.74 25.53 -2.79
N GLN A 329 1.54 26.58 -2.66
CA GLN A 329 2.07 27.40 -3.74
C GLN A 329 3.48 27.86 -3.36
N ILE A 330 4.34 28.05 -4.37
CA ILE A 330 5.56 28.85 -4.27
C ILE A 330 5.72 29.74 -5.50
N VAL A 331 6.68 30.67 -5.44
CA VAL A 331 7.26 31.33 -6.60
C VAL A 331 8.73 30.95 -6.75
N ASP A 332 9.11 30.42 -7.91
CA ASP A 332 10.49 30.04 -8.21
C ASP A 332 11.42 31.28 -8.35
N PRO A 333 12.76 31.10 -8.38
CA PRO A 333 13.70 32.22 -8.54
C PRO A 333 13.52 33.06 -9.81
N ASP A 334 12.84 32.53 -10.83
CA ASP A 334 12.56 33.22 -12.09
C ASP A 334 11.21 33.95 -12.10
N GLY A 335 10.44 33.89 -11.00
CA GLY A 335 9.14 34.53 -10.87
C GLY A 335 7.97 33.71 -11.43
N ARG A 336 8.14 32.40 -11.64
CA ARG A 336 7.07 31.48 -12.02
C ARG A 336 6.32 31.00 -10.79
N VAL A 337 5.00 30.93 -10.90
CA VAL A 337 4.13 30.44 -9.83
C VAL A 337 3.94 28.94 -10.01
N HIS A 338 4.13 28.17 -8.95
CA HIS A 338 3.88 26.73 -8.91
C HIS A 338 2.82 26.44 -7.85
N THR A 339 1.92 25.50 -8.11
CA THR A 339 0.96 25.00 -7.12
C THR A 339 0.74 23.51 -7.34
N VAL A 340 0.60 22.74 -6.27
CA VAL A 340 0.22 21.32 -6.37
C VAL A 340 -1.19 21.18 -5.84
N MET A 341 -2.03 20.56 -6.65
CA MET A 341 -3.46 20.43 -6.43
C MET A 341 -3.86 18.96 -6.48
N TRP A 342 -4.50 18.51 -5.40
CA TRP A 342 -5.22 17.26 -5.31
C TRP A 342 -6.62 17.39 -5.92
N HIS A 343 -6.90 16.56 -6.91
CA HIS A 343 -8.25 16.29 -7.40
C HIS A 343 -8.32 14.87 -7.99
N LYS A 344 -9.51 14.45 -8.47
CA LYS A 344 -9.68 13.12 -9.09
C LYS A 344 -8.72 12.89 -10.26
N THR A 345 -8.47 11.63 -10.59
CA THR A 345 -7.74 11.26 -11.81
C THR A 345 -8.55 11.54 -13.08
N ASP A 346 -7.87 11.65 -14.22
CA ASP A 346 -8.50 12.01 -15.49
C ASP A 346 -9.49 10.94 -16.00
N ASP A 347 -9.20 9.67 -15.72
CA ASP A 347 -10.01 8.50 -16.06
C ASP A 347 -11.19 8.26 -15.11
N ALA A 348 -11.18 8.89 -13.93
CA ALA A 348 -12.27 8.80 -12.97
C ALA A 348 -13.55 9.50 -13.46
N ALA A 349 -14.69 8.84 -13.29
CA ALA A 349 -15.99 9.49 -13.45
C ALA A 349 -16.16 10.64 -12.43
N PRO A 350 -16.97 11.67 -12.73
CA PRO A 350 -17.22 12.73 -11.77
C PRO A 350 -17.86 12.21 -10.48
N LEU A 351 -17.37 12.69 -9.33
CA LEU A 351 -17.82 12.30 -8.00
C LEU A 351 -18.21 13.56 -7.22
N THR A 352 -19.14 13.42 -6.27
CA THR A 352 -19.46 14.49 -5.32
C THR A 352 -18.90 14.14 -3.95
N GLY A 353 -18.17 15.07 -3.33
CA GLY A 353 -17.46 14.80 -2.08
C GLY A 353 -15.95 14.89 -2.27
N PHE A 354 -15.20 14.87 -1.17
CA PHE A 354 -13.75 14.73 -1.24
C PHE A 354 -13.42 13.25 -1.37
N THR A 355 -12.40 12.91 -2.16
CA THR A 355 -11.98 11.52 -2.32
C THR A 355 -10.47 11.42 -2.42
N THR A 356 -9.91 10.42 -1.74
CA THR A 356 -8.49 10.00 -1.85
C THR A 356 -8.28 8.95 -2.94
N GLY A 357 -9.35 8.44 -3.56
CA GLY A 357 -9.27 7.43 -4.62
C GLY A 357 -10.56 7.31 -5.42
N PRO A 358 -10.55 7.37 -6.77
CA PRO A 358 -9.40 7.59 -7.67
C PRO A 358 -8.98 9.07 -7.74
N ALA A 359 -7.86 9.43 -7.09
CA ALA A 359 -7.34 10.80 -7.02
C ALA A 359 -5.81 10.83 -7.16
N ALA A 360 -5.29 11.98 -7.59
CA ALA A 360 -3.85 12.22 -7.71
C ALA A 360 -3.49 13.68 -7.36
N TYR A 361 -2.20 13.92 -7.14
CA TYR A 361 -1.64 15.26 -7.07
C TYR A 361 -1.22 15.74 -8.46
N TYR A 362 -1.53 17.00 -8.77
CA TYR A 362 -1.19 17.64 -10.03
C TYR A 362 -0.40 18.90 -9.77
N HIS A 363 0.80 18.97 -10.33
CA HIS A 363 1.60 20.19 -10.37
C HIS A 363 1.11 21.08 -11.51
N TYR A 364 0.68 22.29 -11.16
CA TYR A 364 0.39 23.37 -12.10
C TYR A 364 1.44 24.45 -11.96
N PHE A 365 1.98 24.95 -13.06
CA PHE A 365 2.82 26.15 -13.02
C PHE A 365 2.51 27.12 -14.15
N ARG A 366 2.74 28.41 -13.85
CA ARG A 366 2.58 29.49 -14.81
C ARG A 366 3.84 29.63 -15.64
N ASP A 367 3.72 29.36 -16.94
CA ASP A 367 4.78 29.61 -17.90
C ASP A 367 4.58 30.96 -18.62
N PRO A 368 5.41 31.98 -18.33
CA PRO A 368 5.28 33.29 -18.97
C PRO A 368 5.65 33.29 -20.46
N SER A 369 6.33 32.25 -20.97
CA SER A 369 6.68 32.11 -22.38
C SER A 369 5.52 31.60 -23.23
N ASN A 370 4.59 30.86 -22.63
CA ASN A 370 3.32 30.49 -23.24
C ASN A 370 2.45 31.76 -23.29
N THR A 371 2.38 32.39 -24.46
CA THR A 371 1.53 33.57 -24.72
C THR A 371 0.39 33.20 -25.69
N PRO A 372 -0.79 32.79 -25.19
CA PRO A 372 -1.92 32.45 -26.04
C PRO A 372 -3.08 33.44 -25.86
N ALA A 373 -4.01 33.42 -26.81
CA ALA A 373 -5.29 34.13 -26.75
C ALA A 373 -6.31 33.52 -25.75
N ASP A 374 -5.88 32.55 -24.93
CA ASP A 374 -6.68 31.78 -23.97
C ASP A 374 -6.00 31.86 -22.58
N PRO A 375 -6.70 32.33 -21.52
CA PRO A 375 -6.15 32.49 -20.17
C PRO A 375 -5.57 31.20 -19.56
N GLY A 376 -6.10 30.03 -19.94
CA GLY A 376 -5.65 28.73 -19.40
C GLY A 376 -4.39 28.18 -20.04
N ALA A 377 -4.04 28.64 -21.24
CA ALA A 377 -2.93 28.08 -22.00
C ALA A 377 -1.55 28.62 -21.55
N ALA A 378 -1.50 29.53 -20.57
CA ALA A 378 -0.28 29.93 -19.85
C ALA A 378 0.07 28.98 -18.69
N TRP A 379 -0.80 28.05 -18.32
CA TRP A 379 -0.57 27.11 -17.23
C TRP A 379 -0.28 25.71 -17.77
N VAL A 380 0.81 25.12 -17.29
CA VAL A 380 1.23 23.76 -17.63
C VAL A 380 0.89 22.85 -16.46
N ARG A 381 0.40 21.65 -16.76
CA ARG A 381 0.01 20.63 -15.78
C ARG A 381 0.88 19.38 -15.97
N THR A 382 1.40 18.87 -14.86
CA THR A 382 2.03 17.54 -14.78
C THR A 382 1.41 16.75 -13.62
N GLU A 383 1.20 15.46 -13.81
CA GLU A 383 0.76 14.55 -12.74
C GLU A 383 1.97 14.10 -11.90
N LEU A 384 1.81 14.11 -10.58
CA LEU A 384 2.81 13.52 -9.67
C LEU A 384 2.69 11.99 -9.66
N PRO A 385 3.72 11.26 -9.19
CA PRO A 385 3.77 9.81 -9.29
C PRO A 385 2.67 9.15 -8.44
N THR A 386 1.93 8.20 -9.03
CA THR A 386 0.75 7.57 -8.42
C THR A 386 1.04 6.24 -7.71
N GLN A 387 2.32 5.89 -7.49
CA GLN A 387 2.70 4.66 -6.78
C GLN A 387 2.27 4.67 -5.31
N ARG A 388 1.96 5.85 -4.78
CA ARG A 388 1.41 6.06 -3.44
C ARG A 388 0.07 6.77 -3.55
N ALA A 389 -0.88 6.39 -2.71
CA ALA A 389 -2.18 7.03 -2.67
C ALA A 389 -2.06 8.48 -2.23
N VAL A 390 -3.03 9.29 -2.64
CA VAL A 390 -3.21 10.63 -2.07
C VAL A 390 -3.60 10.49 -0.60
N GLY A 391 -3.06 11.37 0.25
CA GLY A 391 -3.33 11.40 1.69
C GLY A 391 -3.59 12.81 2.19
N SER A 392 -2.60 13.44 2.83
CA SER A 392 -2.74 14.78 3.42
C SER A 392 -2.42 15.92 2.45
N ARG A 393 -2.93 17.14 2.66
CA ARG A 393 -2.60 18.27 1.77
C ARG A 393 -1.07 18.45 1.70
N PRO A 394 -0.51 18.67 0.50
CA PRO A 394 0.93 18.75 0.32
C PRO A 394 1.47 20.13 0.70
N ASP A 395 2.75 20.17 1.03
CA ASP A 395 3.55 21.40 0.98
C ASP A 395 4.64 21.28 -0.11
N MET A 396 5.09 22.41 -0.66
CA MET A 396 6.10 22.44 -1.72
C MET A 396 7.18 23.50 -1.46
N GLY A 397 8.38 23.23 -1.95
CA GLY A 397 9.50 24.17 -1.91
C GLY A 397 10.42 23.99 -3.11
N TYR A 398 11.41 24.88 -3.23
CA TYR A 398 12.40 24.83 -4.31
C TYR A 398 13.83 24.98 -3.77
N ASP A 399 14.78 24.31 -4.41
CA ASP A 399 16.21 24.52 -4.15
C ASP A 399 16.79 25.65 -5.03
N ALA A 400 18.06 26.02 -4.80
CA ALA A 400 18.76 27.03 -5.58
C ALA A 400 18.91 26.71 -7.08
N ASP A 401 18.75 25.44 -7.48
CA ASP A 401 18.81 25.01 -8.89
C ASP A 401 17.41 25.12 -9.55
N GLY A 402 16.36 25.42 -8.77
CA GLY A 402 14.96 25.48 -9.21
C GLY A 402 14.27 24.12 -9.25
N ASN A 403 14.87 23.08 -8.67
CA ASN A 403 14.20 21.78 -8.51
C ASN A 403 13.11 21.91 -7.45
N LEU A 404 11.97 21.27 -7.70
CA LEU A 404 10.84 21.27 -6.80
C LEU A 404 10.90 20.07 -5.86
N TYR A 405 10.40 20.28 -4.65
CA TYR A 405 10.23 19.27 -3.62
C TYR A 405 8.80 19.39 -3.09
N VAL A 406 8.12 18.25 -2.97
CA VAL A 406 6.75 18.17 -2.44
C VAL A 406 6.72 17.16 -1.32
N THR A 407 6.15 17.53 -0.18
CA THR A 407 5.97 16.67 0.98
C THR A 407 4.50 16.46 1.29
N TYR A 408 4.11 15.23 1.58
CA TYR A 408 2.76 14.87 2.02
C TYR A 408 2.80 13.56 2.82
N LEU A 409 1.72 13.27 3.55
CA LEU A 409 1.51 11.93 4.11
C LEU A 409 0.68 11.11 3.14
N SER A 410 1.06 9.85 2.92
CA SER A 410 0.27 8.83 2.22
C SER A 410 -0.18 7.79 3.22
N PRO A 411 -1.43 7.29 3.16
CA PRO A 411 -1.87 6.16 4.00
C PRO A 411 -0.92 4.97 3.87
N GLY A 412 -0.56 4.35 5.00
CA GLY A 412 0.23 3.12 5.03
C GLY A 412 -0.65 1.86 4.85
N PRO A 413 -0.04 0.69 4.59
CA PRO A 413 -0.77 -0.57 4.41
C PRO A 413 -1.59 -1.06 5.63
N GLY A 414 -1.37 -0.47 6.81
CA GLY A 414 -2.00 -0.89 8.07
C GLY A 414 -3.00 0.10 8.68
N ASP A 415 -3.28 1.22 8.01
CA ASP A 415 -4.00 2.36 8.61
C ASP A 415 -5.54 2.29 8.51
N GLY A 416 -6.09 1.14 8.10
CA GLY A 416 -7.52 0.95 7.88
C GLY A 416 -8.03 1.69 6.64
N ALA A 417 -9.22 1.32 6.16
CA ALA A 417 -9.84 1.99 5.01
C ALA A 417 -9.90 3.51 5.24
N GLY A 418 -9.35 4.24 4.27
CA GLY A 418 -9.04 5.65 4.37
C GLY A 418 -10.18 6.56 4.84
N VAL A 419 -9.77 7.68 5.42
CA VAL A 419 -10.57 8.92 5.58
C VAL A 419 -12.04 8.65 5.91
N ALA A 420 -12.31 8.12 7.10
CA ALA A 420 -13.61 8.36 7.71
C ALA A 420 -13.69 9.86 8.06
N ALA A 421 -14.25 10.64 7.14
CA ALA A 421 -14.71 12.02 7.29
C ALA A 421 -13.70 13.18 7.52
N ASP A 422 -12.45 12.95 7.98
CA ASP A 422 -11.67 14.03 8.63
C ASP A 422 -10.34 14.48 7.97
N TYR A 423 -10.08 14.24 6.68
CA TYR A 423 -8.96 14.80 5.87
C TYR A 423 -7.51 14.51 6.31
N TYR A 424 -7.26 14.23 7.58
CA TYR A 424 -5.94 14.01 8.16
C TYR A 424 -5.70 12.51 8.25
N THR A 425 -5.12 11.95 7.18
CA THR A 425 -4.62 10.58 7.18
C THR A 425 -3.33 10.55 7.98
N ASN A 426 -3.27 9.69 9.00
CA ASN A 426 -1.98 9.24 9.46
C ASN A 426 -1.33 8.38 8.36
N GLY A 427 0.00 8.32 8.33
CA GLY A 427 0.70 7.50 7.35
C GLY A 427 2.15 7.88 7.10
N ASP A 428 2.68 7.36 6.00
CA ASP A 428 4.07 7.48 5.60
C ASP A 428 4.37 8.90 5.09
N LEU A 429 5.49 9.49 5.53
CA LEU A 429 6.00 10.73 4.92
C LEU A 429 6.57 10.42 3.54
N ILE A 430 6.06 11.11 2.52
CA ILE A 430 6.53 11.05 1.15
C ILE A 430 7.25 12.35 0.80
N ILE A 431 8.39 12.24 0.11
CA ILE A 431 9.06 13.37 -0.56
C ILE A 431 9.16 13.04 -2.05
N ALA A 432 8.51 13.85 -2.87
CA ALA A 432 8.59 13.80 -4.32
C ALA A 432 9.34 15.01 -4.87
N THR A 433 9.96 14.88 -6.04
CA THR A 433 10.73 15.96 -6.67
C THR A 433 10.55 15.99 -8.18
N ALA A 434 10.79 17.15 -8.78
CA ALA A 434 10.95 17.29 -10.23
C ALA A 434 12.02 18.34 -10.52
N SER A 435 12.77 18.15 -11.61
CA SER A 435 13.88 19.02 -11.96
C SER A 435 13.45 20.19 -12.85
N LYS A 436 14.10 21.34 -12.68
CA LYS A 436 13.94 22.46 -13.61
C LYS A 436 14.41 22.11 -15.02
N ALA A 437 15.48 21.32 -15.12
CA ALA A 437 16.05 20.85 -16.38
C ALA A 437 15.05 20.09 -17.26
N SER A 438 14.09 19.37 -16.66
CA SER A 438 13.00 18.68 -17.40
C SER A 438 11.77 19.55 -17.63
N ARG A 439 11.82 20.83 -17.21
CA ARG A 439 10.65 21.71 -17.05
C ARG A 439 9.58 21.07 -16.14
N TRP A 440 10.03 20.41 -15.08
CA TRP A 440 9.24 19.72 -14.06
C TRP A 440 8.29 18.63 -14.59
N THR A 441 8.72 17.91 -15.62
CA THR A 441 7.99 16.77 -16.21
C THR A 441 8.45 15.42 -15.67
N ASP A 442 9.54 15.40 -14.91
CA ASP A 442 10.22 14.19 -14.43
C ASP A 442 9.92 13.85 -12.97
N TRP A 443 8.69 14.08 -12.51
CA TRP A 443 8.33 13.81 -11.11
C TRP A 443 8.68 12.39 -10.65
N GLU A 444 9.22 12.29 -9.44
CA GLU A 444 9.63 11.03 -8.80
C GLU A 444 9.51 11.09 -7.28
N ILE A 445 9.11 9.97 -6.66
CA ILE A 445 9.17 9.78 -5.21
C ILE A 445 10.60 9.35 -4.85
N VAL A 446 11.34 10.23 -4.17
CA VAL A 446 12.75 9.99 -3.78
C VAL A 446 12.92 9.57 -2.33
N ARG A 447 11.88 9.71 -1.50
CA ARG A 447 11.88 9.28 -0.10
C ARG A 447 10.50 8.80 0.33
N THR A 448 10.49 7.69 1.06
CA THR A 448 9.38 7.28 1.92
C THR A 448 9.89 6.99 3.31
N ASP A 449 9.22 7.50 4.35
CA ASP A 449 9.53 7.26 5.75
C ASP A 449 8.29 6.72 6.47
N ALA A 450 8.34 5.44 6.86
CA ALA A 450 7.20 4.65 7.28
C ALA A 450 6.96 4.63 8.81
N ARG A 451 7.22 5.75 9.49
CA ARG A 451 7.13 5.87 10.97
C ARG A 451 5.72 6.19 11.50
N ASP A 452 4.70 6.18 10.65
CA ASP A 452 3.32 6.61 10.95
C ASP A 452 3.24 8.03 11.54
N PHE A 453 3.19 9.01 10.65
CA PHE A 453 3.04 10.42 10.98
C PHE A 453 1.58 10.86 10.95
N VAL A 454 1.28 12.03 11.50
CA VAL A 454 -0.05 12.64 11.47
C VAL A 454 0.06 14.11 11.07
N GLY A 455 -0.97 14.62 10.39
CA GLY A 455 -1.03 16.00 9.91
C GLY A 455 -0.54 16.18 8.47
N GLU A 456 0.01 17.35 8.20
CA GLU A 456 0.41 17.86 6.89
C GLU A 456 1.85 18.38 7.00
N PRO A 457 2.85 17.62 6.53
CA PRO A 457 4.25 17.96 6.72
C PRO A 457 4.59 19.29 6.05
N VAL A 458 5.18 20.22 6.81
CA VAL A 458 5.53 21.57 6.36
C VAL A 458 7.03 21.69 6.14
N LEU A 459 7.43 22.36 5.07
CA LEU A 459 8.83 22.60 4.72
C LEU A 459 9.37 23.90 5.31
N ASP A 460 10.66 23.93 5.62
CA ASP A 460 11.39 25.19 5.77
C ASP A 460 11.82 25.68 4.38
N HIS A 461 10.96 26.47 3.72
CA HIS A 461 11.20 26.91 2.34
C HIS A 461 12.51 27.71 2.20
N ALA A 462 12.81 28.58 3.17
CA ALA A 462 14.04 29.37 3.17
C ALA A 462 15.28 28.49 3.28
N ARG A 463 15.25 27.45 4.13
CA ARG A 463 16.37 26.53 4.28
C ARG A 463 16.66 25.74 3.01
N LEU A 464 15.60 25.30 2.34
CA LEU A 464 15.70 24.58 1.08
C LEU A 464 16.29 25.47 -0.03
N ALA A 465 15.77 26.70 -0.17
CA ALA A 465 16.24 27.66 -1.16
C ALA A 465 17.70 28.09 -0.92
N ASP A 466 18.09 28.36 0.32
CA ASP A 466 19.40 28.92 0.65
C ASP A 466 20.53 27.88 0.70
N SER A 467 20.22 26.64 1.11
CA SER A 467 21.25 25.65 1.43
C SER A 467 21.04 24.27 0.80
N GLY A 468 19.91 24.05 0.11
CA GLY A 468 19.56 22.73 -0.43
C GLY A 468 19.34 21.68 0.66
N VAL A 469 18.92 22.09 1.86
CA VAL A 469 18.54 21.14 2.91
C VAL A 469 17.02 21.08 2.96
N VAL A 470 16.46 19.89 2.72
CA VAL A 470 15.03 19.64 2.84
C VAL A 470 14.74 19.42 4.33
N SER A 471 14.27 20.45 5.02
CA SER A 471 13.85 20.35 6.43
C SER A 471 12.33 20.20 6.50
N VAL A 472 11.86 19.09 7.07
CA VAL A 472 10.43 18.75 7.17
C VAL A 472 10.00 18.77 8.64
N PHE A 473 9.01 19.60 8.96
CA PHE A 473 8.30 19.61 10.23
C PHE A 473 7.15 18.61 10.18
N VAL A 474 7.18 17.59 11.04
CA VAL A 474 6.20 16.49 11.03
C VAL A 474 6.02 15.90 12.42
N GLN A 475 4.80 15.47 12.75
CA GLN A 475 4.47 14.90 14.07
C GLN A 475 4.18 13.40 13.95
N GLU A 476 4.68 12.60 14.90
CA GLU A 476 4.30 11.20 15.02
C GLU A 476 2.85 11.06 15.49
N ASN A 477 2.17 10.06 14.96
CA ASN A 477 0.83 9.69 15.39
C ASN A 477 0.83 9.14 16.83
N GLY A 478 -0.36 8.94 17.42
CA GLY A 478 -0.46 8.38 18.76
C GLY A 478 -1.86 7.95 19.17
N ALA A 479 -1.97 7.33 20.35
CA ALA A 479 -3.23 6.79 20.88
C ALA A 479 -4.14 7.89 21.47
N ASN A 480 -4.81 8.65 20.60
CA ASN A 480 -5.62 9.84 20.92
C ASN A 480 -7.14 9.63 20.80
N GLN A 481 -7.67 8.44 21.06
CA GLN A 481 -9.07 8.10 20.80
C GLN A 481 -10.10 9.00 21.53
N SER A 482 -9.89 9.29 22.81
CA SER A 482 -10.88 9.99 23.66
C SER A 482 -10.36 11.25 24.37
N SER A 483 -9.06 11.52 24.26
CA SER A 483 -8.41 12.66 24.91
C SER A 483 -7.18 13.11 24.12
N SER A 484 -6.77 14.35 24.31
CA SER A 484 -5.50 14.84 23.79
C SER A 484 -4.33 14.08 24.43
N VAL A 485 -3.29 13.84 23.64
CA VAL A 485 -2.05 13.17 24.05
C VAL A 485 -0.85 13.99 23.61
N GLY A 486 0.31 13.71 24.20
CA GLY A 486 1.58 14.24 23.75
C GLY A 486 2.24 13.23 22.82
N THR A 487 2.67 13.65 21.63
CA THR A 487 3.46 12.80 20.74
C THR A 487 4.74 13.51 20.26
N PRO A 488 5.75 12.76 19.81
CA PRO A 488 6.98 13.35 19.27
C PRO A 488 6.71 14.22 18.04
N LEU A 489 7.09 15.48 18.12
CA LEU A 489 7.18 16.41 17.01
C LEU A 489 8.62 16.49 16.53
N ARG A 490 8.82 16.39 15.21
CA ARG A 490 10.13 16.25 14.61
C ARG A 490 10.44 17.32 13.57
N VAL A 491 11.74 17.58 13.43
CA VAL A 491 12.33 18.20 12.25
C VAL A 491 13.29 17.20 11.64
N LEU A 492 12.92 16.69 10.46
CA LEU A 492 13.74 15.77 9.66
C LEU A 492 14.50 16.58 8.61
N GLU A 493 15.82 16.47 8.58
CA GLU A 493 16.65 17.14 7.58
C GLU A 493 17.23 16.14 6.60
N PHE A 494 17.01 16.38 5.31
CA PHE A 494 17.61 15.63 4.21
C PHE A 494 18.53 16.53 3.39
N GLY A 495 19.57 15.96 2.78
CA GLY A 495 20.37 16.68 1.79
C GLY A 495 19.58 16.90 0.51
N LYS A 496 20.01 17.82 -0.36
CA LYS A 496 19.43 17.91 -1.70
C LYS A 496 19.88 16.77 -2.59
N LEU A 497 19.08 16.57 -3.62
CA LEU A 497 19.43 15.73 -4.74
C LEU A 497 20.62 16.31 -5.52
N ALA A 498 21.33 15.43 -6.24
CA ALA A 498 22.26 15.87 -7.28
C ALA A 498 21.54 16.74 -8.33
N SER A 499 22.24 17.62 -9.03
CA SER A 499 21.62 18.37 -10.13
C SER A 499 21.27 17.41 -11.28
N ASN A 500 20.16 17.66 -11.98
CA ASN A 500 19.78 16.92 -13.18
C ASN A 500 20.19 17.68 -14.43
N LEU A 501 20.60 16.93 -15.45
CA LEU A 501 20.88 17.44 -16.79
C LEU A 501 20.04 16.67 -17.80
N VAL A 502 19.39 17.36 -18.72
CA VAL A 502 18.64 16.75 -19.82
C VAL A 502 19.47 16.77 -21.09
N TRP A 503 19.51 15.67 -21.84
CA TRP A 503 20.29 15.59 -23.06
C TRP A 503 19.66 16.43 -24.17
N SER A 504 20.37 17.47 -24.65
CA SER A 504 19.93 18.26 -25.81
C SER A 504 20.52 17.77 -27.13
N GLY A 505 21.75 17.23 -27.11
CA GLY A 505 22.43 16.65 -28.27
C GLY A 505 22.69 17.60 -29.45
N ALA A 506 22.65 18.92 -29.25
CA ALA A 506 22.60 19.90 -30.34
C ALA A 506 23.96 20.27 -30.98
N ASN A 507 25.11 20.07 -30.33
CA ASN A 507 26.40 20.62 -30.78
C ASN A 507 27.34 19.59 -31.43
N SER A 508 27.45 18.38 -30.87
CA SER A 508 28.37 17.35 -31.38
C SER A 508 27.85 15.92 -31.26
N GLY A 509 26.80 15.69 -30.48
CA GLY A 509 26.33 14.34 -30.14
C GLY A 509 27.28 13.58 -29.20
N GLY A 510 28.35 14.21 -28.70
CA GLY A 510 29.35 13.58 -27.84
C GLY A 510 29.08 13.76 -26.35
N TRP A 511 29.08 12.68 -25.58
CA TRP A 511 29.03 12.72 -24.11
C TRP A 511 30.43 12.49 -23.53
N SER A 512 30.98 13.53 -22.90
CA SER A 512 32.30 13.50 -22.26
C SER A 512 32.21 13.72 -20.75
N GLY A 513 32.94 12.93 -19.97
CA GLY A 513 33.07 13.08 -18.52
C GLY A 513 34.02 14.19 -18.06
N GLU A 514 34.64 14.95 -18.99
CA GLU A 514 35.63 15.99 -18.68
C GLU A 514 35.04 17.40 -18.48
N GLY A 515 33.74 17.61 -18.68
CA GLY A 515 33.10 18.93 -18.53
C GLY A 515 33.41 19.92 -19.66
N ILE A 516 33.78 19.42 -20.85
CA ILE A 516 34.21 20.26 -21.98
C ILE A 516 33.06 20.50 -22.98
N ALA A 517 32.19 19.50 -23.20
CA ALA A 517 31.13 19.56 -24.20
C ALA A 517 29.84 20.09 -23.58
N VAL A 518 29.30 21.17 -24.15
CA VAL A 518 28.02 21.76 -23.75
C VAL A 518 26.92 21.14 -24.60
N GLU A 519 26.41 20.00 -24.18
CA GLU A 519 25.39 19.20 -24.89
C GLU A 519 24.13 18.97 -24.05
N TRP A 520 24.12 19.49 -22.83
CA TRP A 520 23.09 19.25 -21.84
C TRP A 520 22.30 20.52 -21.57
N ASP A 521 21.02 20.38 -21.29
CA ASP A 521 20.13 21.40 -20.79
C ASP A 521 20.04 21.29 -19.26
N SER A 522 20.15 22.43 -18.58
CA SER A 522 20.00 22.57 -17.13
C SER A 522 18.84 23.48 -16.72
N GLN A 523 18.16 24.13 -17.66
CA GLN A 523 17.14 25.17 -17.42
C GLN A 523 15.76 24.83 -17.99
N GLY A 524 15.63 23.75 -18.77
CA GLY A 524 14.36 23.29 -19.34
C GLY A 524 13.89 24.16 -20.51
N ASP A 525 14.84 24.77 -21.23
CA ASP A 525 14.58 25.57 -22.44
C ASP A 525 14.94 24.82 -23.73
N ASP A 526 15.31 23.55 -23.62
CA ASP A 526 15.76 22.66 -24.70
C ASP A 526 17.02 23.17 -25.44
N LEU A 527 17.80 24.07 -24.81
CA LEU A 527 19.05 24.58 -25.37
C LEU A 527 20.27 23.99 -24.64
N PRO A 528 21.36 23.68 -25.37
CA PRO A 528 22.61 23.25 -24.74
C PRO A 528 23.23 24.41 -23.96
N ASP A 529 23.22 24.31 -22.62
CA ASP A 529 23.79 25.32 -21.72
C ASP A 529 24.68 24.75 -20.60
N ALA A 530 24.73 23.43 -20.47
CA ALA A 530 25.51 22.72 -19.47
C ALA A 530 26.43 21.64 -20.05
N ALA A 531 27.52 21.38 -19.32
CA ALA A 531 28.46 20.32 -19.60
C ALA A 531 28.47 19.29 -18.46
N TYR A 532 28.41 18.01 -18.81
CA TYR A 532 28.50 16.91 -17.85
C TYR A 532 29.96 16.66 -17.42
N SER A 533 30.18 16.33 -16.13
CA SER A 533 31.49 16.00 -15.57
C SER A 533 31.42 14.87 -14.55
N ASN A 534 32.33 13.90 -14.65
CA ASN A 534 32.46 12.82 -13.65
C ASN A 534 32.93 13.32 -12.27
N LEU A 535 33.37 14.59 -12.17
CA LEU A 535 33.81 15.17 -10.91
C LEU A 535 32.65 15.74 -10.07
N ALA A 536 31.48 15.94 -10.68
CA ALA A 536 30.30 16.49 -10.03
C ALA A 536 29.18 15.43 -10.00
N PRO A 537 28.55 15.17 -8.84
CA PRO A 537 27.42 14.25 -8.77
C PRO A 537 26.27 14.83 -9.60
N THR A 538 25.90 14.14 -10.67
CA THR A 538 24.95 14.63 -11.68
C THR A 538 24.04 13.48 -12.12
N ARG A 539 22.71 13.71 -12.08
CA ARG A 539 21.74 12.84 -12.77
C ARG A 539 21.64 13.25 -14.22
N VAL A 540 21.40 12.30 -15.11
CA VAL A 540 21.22 12.58 -16.52
C VAL A 540 19.92 11.97 -17.04
N THR A 541 19.20 12.73 -17.85
CA THR A 541 17.92 12.33 -18.44
C THR A 541 17.98 12.46 -19.96
N PHE A 542 17.46 11.46 -20.66
CA PHE A 542 17.31 11.44 -22.11
C PHE A 542 15.82 11.38 -22.46
N ASP A 543 15.31 12.35 -23.20
CA ASP A 543 13.89 12.41 -23.59
C ASP A 543 13.71 12.67 -25.10
N ASP A 544 12.49 12.96 -25.54
CA ASP A 544 12.18 13.24 -26.95
C ASP A 544 12.44 14.69 -27.38
N GLY A 545 12.86 15.58 -26.47
CA GLY A 545 13.18 16.99 -26.75
C GLY A 545 14.53 17.18 -27.43
N ALA A 546 15.40 16.18 -27.37
CA ALA A 546 16.76 16.26 -27.92
C ALA A 546 16.80 16.46 -29.45
N ALA A 547 17.83 17.18 -29.91
CA ALA A 547 18.15 17.37 -31.32
C ALA A 547 18.87 16.17 -31.96
N ALA A 548 19.51 15.31 -31.14
CA ALA A 548 20.22 14.13 -31.60
C ALA A 548 20.06 12.94 -30.65
N PHE A 549 19.84 11.76 -31.21
CA PHE A 549 19.59 10.52 -30.46
C PHE A 549 20.74 9.50 -30.58
N ASN A 550 21.74 9.80 -31.42
CA ASN A 550 23.00 9.06 -31.43
C ASN A 550 23.98 9.77 -30.49
N VAL A 551 24.43 9.05 -29.46
CA VAL A 551 25.24 9.59 -28.38
C VAL A 551 26.60 8.88 -28.39
N GLU A 552 27.66 9.61 -28.70
CA GLU A 552 29.04 9.10 -28.66
C GLU A 552 29.65 9.36 -27.28
N VAL A 553 29.72 8.34 -26.44
CA VAL A 553 30.39 8.37 -25.14
C VAL A 553 31.90 8.34 -25.37
N ALA A 554 32.58 9.47 -25.21
CA ALA A 554 33.99 9.60 -25.57
C ALA A 554 34.93 8.75 -24.70
N SER A 555 34.58 8.59 -23.43
CA SER A 555 35.27 7.79 -22.42
C SER A 555 34.27 7.40 -21.33
N GLN A 556 34.63 6.45 -20.46
CA GLN A 556 33.71 6.00 -19.43
C GLN A 556 33.22 7.16 -18.55
N ILE A 557 31.91 7.23 -18.41
CA ILE A 557 31.14 8.24 -17.67
C ILE A 557 30.56 7.60 -16.40
N ALA A 558 30.27 8.40 -15.38
CA ALA A 558 29.81 7.92 -14.08
C ALA A 558 28.73 8.81 -13.46
N PRO A 559 27.55 8.96 -14.11
CA PRO A 559 26.45 9.70 -13.53
C PRO A 559 25.92 9.02 -12.27
N VAL A 560 25.25 9.76 -11.39
CA VAL A 560 24.64 9.18 -10.18
C VAL A 560 23.32 8.47 -10.48
N SER A 561 22.69 8.79 -11.61
CA SER A 561 21.57 8.05 -12.20
C SER A 561 21.48 8.37 -13.70
N THR A 562 21.12 7.39 -14.52
CA THR A 562 20.86 7.55 -15.97
C THR A 562 19.43 7.15 -16.29
N THR A 563 18.62 8.11 -16.74
CA THR A 563 17.21 7.87 -17.03
C THR A 563 16.89 8.12 -18.51
N PHE A 564 16.17 7.20 -19.13
CA PHE A 564 15.63 7.32 -20.49
C PHE A 564 14.10 7.42 -20.44
N ARG A 565 13.56 8.58 -20.80
CA ARG A 565 12.11 8.91 -20.86
C ARG A 565 11.58 9.05 -22.29
N ASN A 566 12.37 8.68 -23.29
CA ASN A 566 11.98 8.73 -24.71
C ASN A 566 10.78 7.83 -24.98
N ALA A 567 9.66 8.44 -25.38
CA ALA A 567 8.44 7.72 -25.74
C ALA A 567 8.43 7.29 -27.21
N VAL A 568 9.04 8.09 -28.09
CA VAL A 568 8.97 7.88 -29.55
C VAL A 568 10.35 7.72 -30.19
N SER A 569 11.32 8.52 -29.77
CA SER A 569 12.64 8.55 -30.37
C SER A 569 13.49 7.39 -29.87
N ASN A 570 14.46 6.97 -30.69
CA ASN A 570 15.32 5.85 -30.35
C ASN A 570 16.74 6.32 -30.07
N TYR A 571 17.21 6.12 -28.85
CA TYR A 571 18.59 6.43 -28.47
C TYR A 571 19.54 5.30 -28.86
N THR A 572 20.73 5.67 -29.36
CA THR A 572 21.84 4.74 -29.57
C THR A 572 23.11 5.33 -28.95
N LEU A 573 23.60 4.71 -27.89
CA LEU A 573 24.82 5.08 -27.20
C LEU A 573 25.98 4.22 -27.71
N THR A 574 27.09 4.86 -28.08
CA THR A 574 28.32 4.18 -28.54
C THR A 574 29.54 4.64 -27.76
N GLY A 575 30.64 3.87 -27.77
CA GLY A 575 31.92 4.28 -27.17
C GLY A 575 32.17 3.76 -25.75
N GLY A 576 32.53 4.66 -24.81
CA GLY A 576 33.17 4.40 -23.51
C GLY A 576 32.32 3.80 -22.38
N GLY A 577 31.02 3.56 -22.60
CA GLY A 577 30.11 2.90 -21.66
C GLY A 577 29.76 3.74 -20.41
N ILE A 578 28.70 3.32 -19.72
CA ILE A 578 28.22 3.91 -18.46
C ILE A 578 28.84 3.17 -17.26
N GLY A 579 29.35 3.89 -16.28
CA GLY A 579 29.96 3.39 -15.05
C GLY A 579 29.43 4.10 -13.81
N GLY A 580 30.11 3.98 -12.67
CA GLY A 580 29.74 4.63 -11.42
C GLY A 580 28.82 3.81 -10.52
N ALA A 581 28.28 4.45 -9.48
CA ALA A 581 27.39 3.79 -8.51
C ALA A 581 25.90 3.89 -8.89
N GLY A 582 25.58 4.69 -9.90
CA GLY A 582 24.21 4.97 -10.31
C GLY A 582 23.52 3.81 -11.01
N ASP A 583 22.21 3.95 -11.13
CA ASP A 583 21.29 3.08 -11.84
C ASP A 583 21.10 3.50 -13.31
N LEU A 584 20.49 2.61 -14.09
CA LEU A 584 19.99 2.89 -15.43
C LEU A 584 18.51 2.54 -15.49
N ARG A 585 17.68 3.51 -15.87
CA ARG A 585 16.22 3.33 -15.97
C ARG A 585 15.70 3.66 -17.36
N VAL A 586 14.88 2.78 -17.91
CA VAL A 586 14.12 3.01 -19.15
C VAL A 586 12.65 3.13 -18.80
N LEU A 587 12.16 4.37 -18.77
CA LEU A 587 10.80 4.76 -18.38
C LEU A 587 9.93 5.10 -19.60
N GLY A 588 10.56 5.44 -20.71
CA GLY A 588 9.89 5.77 -21.96
C GLY A 588 9.50 4.53 -22.78
N GLY A 589 8.48 4.64 -23.62
CA GLY A 589 8.04 3.57 -24.51
C GLY A 589 8.95 3.31 -25.73
N GLY A 590 9.99 4.13 -25.94
CA GLY A 590 10.91 4.04 -27.07
C GLY A 590 12.04 3.01 -26.88
N ARG A 591 12.94 2.92 -27.87
CA ARG A 591 14.10 2.01 -27.82
C ARG A 591 15.37 2.74 -27.41
N VAL A 592 16.13 2.15 -26.50
CA VAL A 592 17.47 2.56 -26.07
C VAL A 592 18.45 1.47 -26.47
N THR A 593 19.46 1.79 -27.27
CA THR A 593 20.48 0.82 -27.70
C THR A 593 21.83 1.19 -27.08
N LEU A 594 22.39 0.29 -26.28
CA LEU A 594 23.78 0.37 -25.80
C LEU A 594 24.65 -0.44 -26.77
N ALA A 595 25.36 0.26 -27.65
CA ALA A 595 26.18 -0.32 -28.72
C ALA A 595 27.66 0.03 -28.50
N GLY A 596 28.40 -0.74 -27.71
CA GLY A 596 29.76 -0.35 -27.37
C GLY A 596 30.48 -1.27 -26.40
N ALA A 597 31.32 -0.68 -25.55
CA ALA A 597 32.08 -1.40 -24.53
C ALA A 597 31.21 -1.73 -23.29
N ALA A 598 31.83 -2.34 -22.28
CA ALA A 598 31.17 -2.74 -21.05
C ALA A 598 30.57 -1.54 -20.28
N ASN A 599 29.30 -1.63 -19.89
CA ASN A 599 28.70 -0.74 -18.91
C ASN A 599 28.92 -1.37 -17.53
N THR A 600 29.59 -0.66 -16.63
CA THR A 600 30.08 -1.16 -15.34
C THR A 600 29.46 -0.44 -14.15
N TYR A 601 28.34 0.25 -14.34
CA TYR A 601 27.62 0.88 -13.24
C TYR A 601 27.10 -0.18 -12.27
N SER A 602 27.05 0.13 -10.98
CA SER A 602 26.69 -0.82 -9.93
C SER A 602 25.25 -0.70 -9.42
N GLY A 603 24.47 0.26 -9.91
CA GLY A 603 23.04 0.34 -9.65
C GLY A 603 22.23 -0.66 -10.47
N GLU A 604 20.94 -0.75 -10.17
CA GLU A 604 19.98 -1.57 -10.93
C GLU A 604 19.86 -1.10 -12.38
N THR A 605 19.58 -2.05 -13.27
CA THR A 605 19.07 -1.76 -14.62
C THR A 605 17.59 -2.05 -14.64
N ALA A 606 16.74 -1.01 -14.63
CA ALA A 606 15.29 -1.18 -14.66
C ALA A 606 14.71 -0.78 -16.02
N ILE A 607 14.09 -1.73 -16.70
CA ILE A 607 13.36 -1.52 -17.95
C ILE A 607 11.88 -1.52 -17.59
N GLU A 608 11.38 -0.35 -17.21
CA GLU A 608 10.00 -0.18 -16.75
C GLU A 608 9.03 -0.06 -17.94
N ARG A 609 9.51 0.46 -19.08
CA ARG A 609 8.78 0.54 -20.35
C ARG A 609 9.74 0.47 -21.53
N GLY A 610 9.20 0.24 -22.73
CA GLY A 610 9.95 0.33 -23.98
C GLY A 610 10.96 -0.80 -24.15
N VAL A 611 12.08 -0.51 -24.83
CA VAL A 611 13.09 -1.53 -25.17
C VAL A 611 14.48 -1.07 -24.76
N LEU A 612 15.20 -1.86 -23.95
CA LEU A 612 16.66 -1.76 -23.81
C LEU A 612 17.32 -2.80 -24.70
N ALA A 613 18.15 -2.37 -25.64
CA ALA A 613 18.87 -3.23 -26.56
C ALA A 613 20.38 -3.19 -26.33
N LEU A 614 21.03 -4.34 -26.31
CA LEU A 614 22.48 -4.47 -26.24
C LEU A 614 23.01 -4.95 -27.60
N GLN A 615 24.05 -4.30 -28.11
CA GLN A 615 24.62 -4.60 -29.42
C GLN A 615 26.15 -4.71 -29.40
N GLY A 616 26.68 -5.64 -30.18
CA GLY A 616 28.12 -5.88 -30.31
C GLY A 616 28.74 -6.42 -29.02
N GLY A 617 29.75 -5.73 -28.49
CA GLY A 617 30.45 -6.09 -27.24
C GLY A 617 29.86 -5.49 -25.97
N ALA A 618 28.65 -4.94 -26.01
CA ALA A 618 28.03 -4.27 -24.86
C ALA A 618 27.70 -5.27 -23.75
N THR A 619 27.94 -4.86 -22.50
CA THR A 619 27.58 -5.67 -21.32
C THR A 619 26.98 -4.79 -20.23
N LEU A 620 26.28 -5.43 -19.29
CA LEU A 620 25.79 -4.83 -18.04
C LEU A 620 26.59 -5.44 -16.87
N ALA A 621 27.89 -5.22 -16.82
CA ALA A 621 28.81 -6.00 -16.00
C ALA A 621 28.77 -5.70 -14.49
N GLY A 622 28.36 -4.48 -14.11
CA GLY A 622 28.34 -4.05 -12.71
C GLY A 622 26.98 -4.17 -12.03
N THR A 623 25.90 -4.36 -12.80
CA THR A 623 24.53 -4.29 -12.29
C THR A 623 24.19 -5.56 -11.50
N PRO A 624 23.70 -5.46 -10.26
CA PRO A 624 23.31 -6.63 -9.47
C PRO A 624 21.93 -7.18 -9.86
N ARG A 625 21.05 -6.32 -10.37
CA ARG A 625 19.68 -6.67 -10.76
C ARG A 625 19.34 -6.01 -12.10
N ILE A 626 18.73 -6.77 -12.99
CA ILE A 626 18.15 -6.32 -14.25
C ILE A 626 16.67 -6.66 -14.18
N SER A 627 15.80 -5.67 -14.15
CA SER A 627 14.34 -5.87 -14.12
C SER A 627 13.71 -5.49 -15.45
N VAL A 628 12.81 -6.34 -15.94
CA VAL A 628 12.03 -6.12 -17.17
C VAL A 628 10.56 -6.17 -16.77
N ALA A 629 9.94 -4.99 -16.70
CA ALA A 629 8.56 -4.82 -16.30
C ALA A 629 7.57 -5.27 -17.40
N PRO A 630 6.28 -5.42 -17.09
CA PRO A 630 5.26 -5.82 -18.05
C PRO A 630 5.27 -4.94 -19.29
N THR A 631 5.13 -5.55 -20.47
CA THR A 631 5.21 -4.89 -21.79
C THR A 631 6.56 -4.31 -22.20
N ALA A 632 7.58 -4.34 -21.33
CA ALA A 632 8.93 -3.92 -21.66
C ALA A 632 9.75 -5.05 -22.33
N GLU A 633 10.81 -4.68 -23.05
CA GLU A 633 11.70 -5.63 -23.74
C GLU A 633 13.18 -5.41 -23.40
N LEU A 634 13.89 -6.50 -23.11
CA LEU A 634 15.35 -6.56 -23.14
C LEU A 634 15.80 -7.28 -24.43
N ASP A 635 16.44 -6.58 -25.35
CA ASP A 635 16.91 -7.13 -26.63
C ASP A 635 18.42 -7.33 -26.64
N VAL A 636 18.86 -8.57 -26.44
CA VAL A 636 20.26 -9.01 -26.48
C VAL A 636 20.60 -9.78 -27.76
N SER A 637 19.71 -9.77 -28.76
CA SER A 637 19.86 -10.56 -29.99
C SER A 637 20.99 -10.10 -30.91
N GLN A 638 21.49 -8.88 -30.72
CA GLN A 638 22.54 -8.27 -31.52
C GLN A 638 23.92 -8.28 -30.84
N LEU A 639 24.08 -9.03 -29.74
CA LEU A 639 25.39 -9.23 -29.11
C LEU A 639 26.29 -10.17 -29.91
N ASP A 640 27.60 -9.93 -29.85
CA ASP A 640 28.62 -10.78 -30.48
C ASP A 640 28.77 -12.15 -29.77
N ALA A 641 28.22 -12.27 -28.56
CA ALA A 641 28.22 -13.47 -27.73
C ALA A 641 26.90 -13.58 -26.95
N THR A 642 26.61 -14.76 -26.40
CA THR A 642 25.46 -14.97 -25.51
C THR A 642 25.47 -13.99 -24.34
N PHE A 643 24.30 -13.46 -23.97
CA PHE A 643 24.16 -12.63 -22.80
C PHE A 643 24.28 -13.48 -21.54
N THR A 644 25.40 -13.34 -20.83
CA THR A 644 25.73 -14.18 -19.66
C THR A 644 25.58 -13.41 -18.36
N LEU A 645 24.77 -13.93 -17.45
CA LEU A 645 24.65 -13.42 -16.07
C LEU A 645 25.77 -14.01 -15.21
N ALA A 646 26.56 -13.15 -14.59
CA ALA A 646 27.66 -13.52 -13.70
C ALA A 646 27.18 -13.73 -12.25
N ALA A 647 28.09 -14.19 -11.39
CA ALA A 647 27.82 -14.38 -9.97
C ALA A 647 27.31 -13.10 -9.30
N GLY A 648 26.15 -13.19 -8.64
CA GLY A 648 25.51 -12.06 -7.96
C GLY A 648 24.67 -11.16 -8.88
N GLN A 649 24.49 -11.53 -10.15
CA GLN A 649 23.56 -10.87 -11.06
C GLN A 649 22.23 -11.64 -11.14
N GLN A 650 21.13 -10.90 -11.08
CA GLN A 650 19.78 -11.41 -11.29
C GLN A 650 19.12 -10.73 -12.49
N LEU A 651 18.47 -11.52 -13.34
CA LEU A 651 17.53 -11.04 -14.35
C LEU A 651 16.11 -11.39 -13.90
N VAL A 652 15.28 -10.38 -13.67
CA VAL A 652 13.87 -10.52 -13.31
C VAL A 652 13.01 -10.12 -14.51
N VAL A 653 12.17 -11.03 -14.99
CA VAL A 653 11.30 -10.83 -16.16
C VAL A 653 9.85 -11.01 -15.73
N GLU A 654 9.12 -9.91 -15.64
CA GLU A 654 7.74 -9.89 -15.15
C GLU A 654 6.74 -10.41 -16.20
N PRO A 655 5.48 -10.71 -15.82
CA PRO A 655 4.46 -11.17 -16.75
C PRO A 655 4.29 -10.22 -17.93
N THR A 656 4.14 -10.78 -19.13
CA THR A 656 4.04 -10.05 -20.42
C THR A 656 5.29 -9.26 -20.84
N ALA A 657 6.37 -9.27 -20.07
CA ALA A 657 7.67 -8.74 -20.50
C ALA A 657 8.32 -9.68 -21.52
N THR A 658 9.25 -9.18 -22.33
CA THR A 658 9.96 -9.98 -23.34
C THR A 658 11.48 -9.82 -23.23
N VAL A 659 12.21 -10.92 -23.38
CA VAL A 659 13.67 -10.92 -23.59
C VAL A 659 13.96 -11.51 -24.96
N ARG A 660 14.57 -10.75 -25.86
CA ARG A 660 14.90 -11.19 -27.22
C ARG A 660 16.38 -11.55 -27.31
N GLY A 661 16.72 -12.73 -27.78
CA GLY A 661 18.10 -13.22 -27.93
C GLY A 661 18.48 -14.30 -26.91
N ALA A 662 19.74 -14.75 -26.99
CA ALA A 662 20.22 -15.87 -26.17
C ALA A 662 20.72 -15.39 -24.80
N VAL A 663 20.22 -16.04 -23.73
CA VAL A 663 20.55 -15.76 -22.33
C VAL A 663 21.16 -17.01 -21.67
N HIS A 664 22.20 -16.81 -20.87
CA HIS A 664 22.87 -17.86 -20.10
C HIS A 664 23.08 -17.45 -18.64
N ALA A 665 22.52 -18.22 -17.71
CA ALA A 665 22.84 -18.13 -16.28
C ALA A 665 24.12 -18.95 -15.99
N ALA A 666 25.24 -18.26 -15.73
CA ALA A 666 26.47 -18.91 -15.30
C ALA A 666 26.47 -19.17 -13.78
N ALA A 667 27.55 -19.73 -13.25
CA ALA A 667 27.68 -20.01 -11.82
C ALA A 667 27.39 -18.77 -10.94
N GLY A 668 26.34 -18.84 -10.12
CA GLY A 668 25.87 -17.77 -9.24
C GLY A 668 25.04 -16.68 -9.93
N GLY A 669 24.79 -16.79 -11.24
CA GLY A 669 23.84 -15.94 -11.97
C GLY A 669 22.44 -16.53 -11.91
N GLN A 670 21.42 -15.67 -11.87
CA GLN A 670 20.03 -16.07 -11.61
C GLN A 670 19.07 -15.44 -12.61
N VAL A 671 18.10 -16.21 -13.10
CA VAL A 671 16.94 -15.72 -13.86
C VAL A 671 15.69 -16.05 -13.06
N THR A 672 14.84 -15.05 -12.81
CA THR A 672 13.51 -15.20 -12.21
C THR A 672 12.51 -14.68 -13.24
N ALA A 673 11.62 -15.52 -13.76
CA ALA A 673 10.83 -15.13 -14.93
C ALA A 673 9.41 -15.70 -14.96
N SER A 674 8.47 -14.84 -15.36
CA SER A 674 7.07 -15.17 -15.72
C SER A 674 6.64 -14.48 -17.03
N GLY A 675 7.62 -14.03 -17.82
CA GLY A 675 7.44 -13.43 -19.15
C GLY A 675 7.96 -14.32 -20.28
N ALA A 676 8.28 -13.72 -21.43
CA ALA A 676 8.67 -14.43 -22.63
C ALA A 676 10.16 -14.27 -22.99
N PHE A 677 10.80 -15.33 -23.47
CA PHE A 677 12.12 -15.35 -24.09
C PHE A 677 12.00 -15.71 -25.58
N ASP A 678 12.29 -14.77 -26.48
CA ASP A 678 12.42 -15.00 -27.92
C ASP A 678 13.89 -15.31 -28.25
N GLY A 679 14.31 -16.53 -27.92
CA GLY A 679 15.68 -17.01 -28.05
C GLY A 679 15.96 -18.26 -27.21
N THR A 680 17.24 -18.61 -27.06
CA THR A 680 17.65 -19.70 -26.17
C THR A 680 17.81 -19.19 -24.75
N LEU A 681 17.15 -19.83 -23.79
CA LEU A 681 17.40 -19.66 -22.37
C LEU A 681 18.23 -20.86 -21.87
N SER A 682 19.31 -20.61 -21.15
CA SER A 682 20.19 -21.68 -20.70
C SER A 682 20.77 -21.44 -19.31
N ALA A 683 21.09 -22.52 -18.60
CA ALA A 683 21.78 -22.47 -17.31
C ALA A 683 22.93 -23.48 -17.26
N GLY A 684 24.08 -23.02 -16.76
CA GLY A 684 25.29 -23.82 -16.54
C GLY A 684 25.41 -24.32 -15.10
N GLN A 685 26.53 -24.97 -14.79
CA GLN A 685 26.83 -25.42 -13.42
C GLN A 685 26.75 -24.25 -12.42
N GLY A 686 25.86 -24.35 -11.43
CA GLY A 686 25.60 -23.35 -10.39
C GLY A 686 24.79 -22.13 -10.86
N GLY A 687 24.28 -22.12 -12.10
CA GLY A 687 23.31 -21.14 -12.58
C GLY A 687 21.89 -21.55 -12.21
N VAL A 688 21.02 -20.56 -11.97
CA VAL A 688 19.65 -20.79 -11.50
C VAL A 688 18.64 -20.15 -12.46
N ILE A 689 17.57 -20.89 -12.77
CA ILE A 689 16.35 -20.37 -13.39
C ILE A 689 15.20 -20.67 -12.43
N SER A 690 14.39 -19.67 -12.11
CA SER A 690 13.19 -19.76 -11.28
C SER A 690 11.99 -19.23 -12.07
N VAL A 691 10.86 -19.92 -11.99
CA VAL A 691 9.61 -19.48 -12.61
C VAL A 691 8.82 -18.65 -11.58
N GLY A 692 8.51 -17.40 -11.89
CA GLY A 692 7.79 -16.49 -10.97
C GLY A 692 8.51 -16.18 -9.64
N GLU A 693 7.82 -15.44 -8.76
CA GLU A 693 8.21 -15.24 -7.34
C GLU A 693 7.36 -16.11 -6.37
N GLY A 694 6.67 -17.13 -6.91
CA GLY A 694 5.80 -18.03 -6.15
C GLY A 694 4.41 -18.21 -6.75
N VAL A 695 3.94 -19.46 -6.83
CA VAL A 695 2.52 -19.76 -7.04
C VAL A 695 1.80 -19.59 -5.71
N THR A 696 0.68 -18.86 -5.68
CA THR A 696 -0.19 -18.80 -4.49
C THR A 696 -1.51 -19.50 -4.83
N VAL A 697 -1.90 -20.53 -4.07
CA VAL A 697 -3.21 -21.19 -4.25
C VAL A 697 -4.30 -20.18 -3.93
N ILE A 698 -5.15 -19.90 -4.92
CA ILE A 698 -6.39 -19.18 -4.72
C ILE A 698 -7.53 -20.03 -5.28
N GLY A 699 -8.48 -20.37 -4.40
CA GLY A 699 -9.77 -20.93 -4.81
C GLY A 699 -10.20 -22.20 -4.09
N GLY A 700 -10.63 -22.05 -2.84
CA GLY A 700 -11.51 -23.00 -2.16
C GLY A 700 -11.83 -22.49 -0.76
N LEU A 701 -13.11 -22.44 -0.38
CA LEU A 701 -13.48 -22.25 1.03
C LEU A 701 -12.88 -23.43 1.80
N ALA A 702 -11.70 -23.26 2.39
CA ALA A 702 -11.20 -24.20 3.37
C ALA A 702 -12.04 -24.00 4.63
N LEU A 703 -13.18 -24.70 4.68
CA LEU A 703 -13.95 -24.89 5.90
C LEU A 703 -13.07 -25.68 6.88
N SER A 704 -12.26 -24.98 7.65
CA SER A 704 -11.50 -25.58 8.74
C SER A 704 -12.47 -25.82 9.89
N THR A 705 -12.66 -27.08 10.30
CA THR A 705 -13.38 -27.37 11.54
C THR A 705 -12.47 -26.99 12.70
N LEU A 706 -12.73 -25.86 13.33
CA LEU A 706 -11.97 -25.41 14.50
C LEU A 706 -12.28 -26.28 15.72
N TYR A 707 -13.55 -26.68 15.84
CA TYR A 707 -14.02 -27.56 16.90
C TYR A 707 -15.23 -28.36 16.44
N SER A 708 -15.29 -29.64 16.81
CA SER A 708 -16.51 -30.44 16.68
C SER A 708 -16.66 -31.40 17.84
N ASP A 709 -17.89 -31.51 18.36
CA ASP A 709 -18.28 -32.52 19.33
C ASP A 709 -19.62 -33.14 18.91
N THR A 710 -19.65 -34.47 18.82
CA THR A 710 -20.86 -35.27 18.55
C THR A 710 -21.42 -35.90 19.82
N PHE A 711 -20.92 -35.47 20.99
CA PHE A 711 -21.38 -35.84 22.32
C PHE A 711 -21.61 -37.35 22.49
N SER A 712 -20.62 -38.17 22.10
CA SER A 712 -20.74 -39.63 22.08
C SER A 712 -20.21 -40.32 23.35
N GLY A 713 -20.03 -39.57 24.45
CA GLY A 713 -19.37 -40.01 25.68
C GLY A 713 -20.25 -40.86 26.63
N ALA A 714 -19.67 -41.32 27.75
CA ALA A 714 -20.30 -42.27 28.68
C ALA A 714 -20.46 -41.72 30.12
N GLY A 715 -20.60 -40.40 30.26
CA GLY A 715 -20.90 -39.68 31.51
C GLY A 715 -19.76 -38.87 32.13
N GLY A 716 -18.76 -38.42 31.35
CA GLY A 716 -17.64 -37.55 31.74
C GLY A 716 -17.75 -36.09 31.25
N PRO A 717 -16.70 -35.26 31.40
CA PRO A 717 -16.62 -33.92 30.79
C PRO A 717 -16.50 -34.02 29.26
N LEU A 718 -16.89 -32.95 28.54
CA LEU A 718 -16.88 -32.83 27.06
C LEU A 718 -15.61 -33.40 26.42
N ASN A 719 -15.79 -34.15 25.33
CA ASN A 719 -14.77 -35.01 24.72
C ASN A 719 -14.44 -34.67 23.25
N GLY A 720 -14.99 -33.57 22.70
CA GLY A 720 -14.68 -33.14 21.34
C GLY A 720 -13.19 -32.86 21.08
N GLN A 721 -12.78 -33.04 19.83
CA GLN A 721 -11.40 -32.82 19.39
C GLN A 721 -11.24 -31.43 18.75
N LEU A 722 -10.13 -30.75 19.07
CA LEU A 722 -9.61 -29.68 18.20
C LEU A 722 -8.91 -30.30 17.01
N VAL A 723 -9.14 -29.76 15.82
CA VAL A 723 -8.39 -30.13 14.63
C VAL A 723 -7.22 -29.15 14.50
N GLU A 724 -6.01 -29.68 14.63
CA GLU A 724 -4.76 -28.94 14.87
C GLU A 724 -4.18 -28.24 13.62
N SER A 725 -5.01 -27.64 12.78
CA SER A 725 -4.56 -26.89 11.59
C SER A 725 -5.17 -25.49 11.54
N GLY A 726 -4.41 -24.51 12.05
CA GLY A 726 -4.67 -23.07 11.92
C GLY A 726 -4.75 -22.34 13.26
N ASP A 727 -3.71 -21.56 13.60
CA ASP A 727 -3.57 -20.48 14.61
C ASP A 727 -4.35 -20.51 15.95
N LEU A 728 -4.94 -21.63 16.35
CA LEU A 728 -5.57 -21.80 17.65
C LEU A 728 -4.66 -22.59 18.59
N GLN A 729 -4.63 -22.12 19.83
CA GLN A 729 -3.69 -22.44 20.91
C GLN A 729 -3.33 -23.93 20.99
N THR A 730 -2.02 -24.22 20.96
CA THR A 730 -1.48 -25.57 21.23
C THR A 730 -1.71 -25.96 22.69
N GLY A 731 -2.52 -26.98 22.95
CA GLY A 731 -2.69 -27.55 24.30
C GLY A 731 -4.00 -28.32 24.49
N ALA A 732 -4.08 -29.14 25.55
CA ALA A 732 -5.33 -29.80 25.94
C ALA A 732 -6.34 -28.76 26.42
N VAL A 733 -7.32 -28.44 25.59
CA VAL A 733 -8.35 -27.45 25.91
C VAL A 733 -9.31 -27.99 26.96
N LEU A 734 -9.53 -27.20 28.01
CA LEU A 734 -10.53 -27.44 29.05
C LEU A 734 -11.75 -26.58 28.74
N TRP A 735 -12.84 -27.20 28.29
CA TRP A 735 -14.15 -26.53 28.30
C TRP A 735 -14.45 -26.03 29.71
N SER A 736 -14.91 -24.78 29.81
CA SER A 736 -15.52 -24.29 31.05
C SER A 736 -16.99 -24.75 31.05
N ALA A 737 -17.21 -26.00 31.47
CA ALA A 737 -18.52 -26.64 31.48
C ALA A 737 -19.06 -26.83 32.90
N SER A 738 -20.38 -26.69 33.05
CA SER A 738 -21.10 -27.00 34.28
C SER A 738 -21.16 -28.50 34.57
N SER A 739 -21.31 -28.90 35.84
CA SER A 739 -21.60 -30.30 36.22
C SER A 739 -22.95 -30.80 35.69
N ALA A 740 -23.81 -29.91 35.21
CA ALA A 740 -25.10 -30.24 34.65
C ALA A 740 -25.03 -30.72 33.19
N PHE A 741 -23.91 -30.47 32.48
CA PHE A 741 -23.71 -30.89 31.10
C PHE A 741 -22.94 -32.21 31.03
N ARG A 742 -23.50 -33.23 30.37
CA ARG A 742 -22.85 -34.53 30.19
C ARG A 742 -22.23 -34.63 28.80
N ASP A 743 -21.13 -35.37 28.67
CA ASP A 743 -20.46 -35.70 27.40
C ASP A 743 -21.30 -36.55 26.43
N ASP A 744 -22.46 -37.04 26.87
CA ASP A 744 -23.48 -37.68 26.01
C ASP A 744 -24.49 -36.67 25.43
N GLY A 745 -24.26 -35.37 25.65
CA GLY A 745 -25.07 -34.28 25.10
C GLY A 745 -26.37 -34.08 25.87
N THR A 746 -26.61 -34.88 26.93
CA THR A 746 -27.76 -34.73 27.81
C THR A 746 -27.46 -33.80 28.99
N ILE A 747 -28.51 -33.22 29.56
CA ILE A 747 -28.40 -32.38 30.75
C ILE A 747 -28.95 -33.09 31.99
N ASP A 748 -28.29 -32.89 33.13
CA ASP A 748 -28.79 -33.34 34.43
C ASP A 748 -29.94 -32.44 34.90
N GLY A 749 -31.17 -32.95 34.84
CA GLY A 749 -32.43 -32.21 34.83
C GLY A 749 -32.85 -31.46 36.12
N SER A 750 -31.90 -31.02 36.96
CA SER A 750 -32.19 -30.19 38.14
C SER A 750 -31.34 -28.92 38.28
N GLN A 751 -30.41 -28.66 37.36
CA GLN A 751 -29.48 -27.52 37.41
C GLN A 751 -29.50 -26.70 36.11
N GLU A 752 -29.20 -25.40 36.21
CA GLU A 752 -28.82 -24.53 35.09
C GLU A 752 -27.36 -24.78 34.73
N GLY A 753 -27.01 -24.54 33.47
CA GLY A 753 -25.65 -24.78 33.04
C GLY A 753 -25.35 -24.27 31.64
N GLY A 754 -24.11 -24.47 31.27
CA GLY A 754 -23.59 -24.13 29.95
C GLY A 754 -22.20 -24.70 29.81
N ALA A 755 -21.68 -24.55 28.59
CA ALA A 755 -20.32 -24.89 28.23
C ALA A 755 -19.81 -23.80 27.31
N LEU A 756 -18.61 -23.28 27.60
CA LEU A 756 -17.92 -22.33 26.74
C LEU A 756 -16.50 -22.79 26.40
N LEU A 757 -16.11 -22.43 25.19
CA LEU A 757 -14.78 -22.53 24.61
C LEU A 757 -14.22 -21.11 24.43
N GLU A 758 -12.97 -20.89 24.83
CA GLU A 758 -12.26 -19.64 24.52
C GLU A 758 -12.04 -19.55 23.01
N PHE A 759 -12.43 -18.43 22.41
CA PHE A 759 -12.42 -18.24 20.97
C PHE A 759 -12.20 -16.77 20.63
N HIS A 760 -11.14 -16.52 19.87
CA HIS A 760 -10.75 -15.19 19.39
C HIS A 760 -10.78 -15.21 17.84
N PRO A 761 -11.80 -14.64 17.18
CA PRO A 761 -11.86 -14.60 15.72
C PRO A 761 -10.79 -13.68 15.14
N GLN A 762 -10.29 -14.03 13.96
CA GLN A 762 -9.40 -13.22 13.14
C GLN A 762 -10.21 -12.42 12.11
N ALA A 763 -9.61 -11.34 11.62
CA ALA A 763 -10.17 -10.57 10.51
C ALA A 763 -10.18 -11.39 9.21
N ASP A 764 -11.00 -10.97 8.25
CA ASP A 764 -11.07 -11.54 6.89
C ASP A 764 -11.47 -13.02 6.84
N ARG A 765 -12.30 -13.44 7.79
CA ARG A 765 -12.83 -14.81 7.88
C ARG A 765 -14.33 -14.83 8.13
N THR A 766 -15.00 -15.84 7.59
CA THR A 766 -16.36 -16.20 7.98
C THR A 766 -16.30 -17.36 8.97
N TYR A 767 -16.90 -17.21 10.14
CA TYR A 767 -17.02 -18.28 11.13
C TYR A 767 -18.46 -18.80 11.18
N THR A 768 -18.63 -20.12 11.07
CA THR A 768 -19.93 -20.77 11.16
C THR A 768 -19.99 -21.62 12.42
N LEU A 769 -20.96 -21.33 13.28
CA LEU A 769 -21.27 -22.07 14.50
C LEU A 769 -22.59 -22.81 14.32
N THR A 770 -22.58 -24.14 14.41
CA THR A 770 -23.78 -24.99 14.32
C THR A 770 -23.97 -25.86 15.56
N MET A 771 -25.22 -26.21 15.86
CA MET A 771 -25.61 -27.14 16.91
C MET A 771 -26.94 -27.80 16.55
N ASP A 772 -27.00 -29.12 16.61
CA ASP A 772 -28.27 -29.85 16.55
C ASP A 772 -28.88 -29.96 17.96
N VAL A 773 -30.15 -29.59 18.07
CA VAL A 773 -30.85 -29.54 19.35
C VAL A 773 -32.20 -30.23 19.25
N THR A 774 -32.48 -31.14 20.19
CA THR A 774 -33.85 -31.65 20.43
C THR A 774 -34.34 -31.11 21.76
N ASN A 775 -35.42 -30.31 21.73
CA ASN A 775 -35.99 -29.69 22.94
C ASN A 775 -37.52 -29.78 22.93
N GLN A 776 -38.06 -30.78 23.64
CA GLN A 776 -39.50 -30.99 23.78
C GLN A 776 -40.05 -30.37 25.07
N THR A 777 -39.41 -29.29 25.55
CA THR A 777 -39.68 -28.68 26.85
C THR A 777 -39.67 -27.16 26.77
N ASP A 778 -40.29 -26.52 27.76
CA ASP A 778 -40.29 -25.05 27.90
C ASP A 778 -38.94 -24.48 28.39
N ARG A 779 -37.85 -25.25 28.28
CA ARG A 779 -36.50 -24.82 28.65
C ARG A 779 -35.91 -23.95 27.55
N TRP A 780 -35.26 -22.88 27.96
CA TRP A 780 -34.51 -22.03 27.06
C TRP A 780 -33.15 -22.62 26.78
N ILE A 781 -32.80 -22.67 25.49
CA ILE A 781 -31.49 -23.05 24.98
C ILE A 781 -30.89 -21.85 24.28
N ALA A 782 -29.60 -21.65 24.48
CA ALA A 782 -28.85 -20.56 23.90
C ALA A 782 -27.61 -21.08 23.16
N LEU A 783 -27.30 -20.46 22.03
CA LEU A 783 -26.09 -20.66 21.22
C LEU A 783 -25.51 -19.29 20.87
N GLY A 784 -24.20 -19.08 20.96
CA GLY A 784 -23.62 -17.84 20.45
C GLY A 784 -22.17 -17.53 20.82
N PHE A 785 -21.76 -16.35 20.36
CA PHE A 785 -20.48 -15.70 20.62
C PHE A 785 -20.63 -14.67 21.75
N GLY A 786 -19.63 -14.53 22.63
CA GLY A 786 -19.71 -13.65 23.79
C GLY A 786 -18.37 -13.05 24.22
N GLN A 787 -18.44 -11.94 24.98
CA GLN A 787 -17.28 -11.24 25.51
C GLN A 787 -16.79 -11.81 26.83
N ASP A 788 -17.70 -12.15 27.74
CA ASP A 788 -17.37 -12.63 29.09
C ASP A 788 -17.71 -14.13 29.20
N PRO A 789 -17.00 -14.90 30.05
CA PRO A 789 -17.43 -16.26 30.35
C PRO A 789 -18.80 -16.21 31.07
N ILE A 790 -19.71 -17.13 30.72
CA ILE A 790 -20.98 -17.29 31.42
C ILE A 790 -20.68 -17.55 32.91
N ALA A 791 -21.42 -16.88 33.80
CA ALA A 791 -21.25 -17.00 35.24
C ALA A 791 -21.34 -18.48 35.69
N SER A 792 -20.58 -18.84 36.72
CA SER A 792 -20.51 -20.23 37.18
C SER A 792 -21.91 -20.81 37.51
N PRO A 793 -22.16 -22.09 37.20
CA PRO A 793 -23.48 -22.70 37.35
C PRO A 793 -23.89 -22.73 38.82
N GLY A 794 -25.09 -22.22 39.12
CA GLY A 794 -25.69 -22.30 40.44
C GLY A 794 -25.82 -20.97 41.20
N GLN A 795 -25.51 -19.82 40.57
CA GLN A 795 -25.80 -18.50 41.13
C GLN A 795 -26.43 -17.53 40.11
N SER A 796 -27.58 -17.84 39.50
CA SER A 796 -28.46 -16.77 39.04
C SER A 796 -29.91 -17.23 38.82
N SER A 797 -30.75 -16.25 38.55
CA SER A 797 -32.20 -16.30 38.37
C SER A 797 -32.52 -15.94 36.93
N HIS A 798 -32.90 -16.87 36.04
CA HIS A 798 -33.29 -16.59 34.63
C HIS A 798 -32.27 -15.77 33.78
N GLU A 799 -31.17 -15.29 34.35
CA GLU A 799 -30.38 -14.19 33.82
C GLU A 799 -29.09 -14.65 33.12
N ASP A 800 -28.70 -15.93 33.17
CA ASP A 800 -27.43 -16.41 32.57
C ASP A 800 -27.47 -16.80 31.07
N ARG A 801 -28.34 -16.15 30.31
CA ARG A 801 -28.44 -16.35 28.86
C ARG A 801 -27.45 -15.44 28.12
N HIS A 802 -27.03 -15.83 26.91
CA HIS A 802 -26.18 -14.96 26.07
C HIS A 802 -26.79 -13.55 25.89
N SER A 803 -28.12 -13.41 25.91
CA SER A 803 -28.83 -12.13 25.87
C SER A 803 -28.52 -11.18 27.03
N ASN A 804 -28.01 -11.69 28.15
CA ASN A 804 -27.81 -10.95 29.39
C ASN A 804 -26.33 -10.95 29.84
N ASN A 805 -25.54 -11.94 29.40
CA ASN A 805 -24.12 -12.10 29.71
C ASN A 805 -23.20 -11.62 28.57
N ARG A 806 -23.41 -10.40 28.07
CA ARG A 806 -22.59 -9.79 27.00
C ARG A 806 -22.41 -10.66 25.76
N GLY A 807 -23.48 -11.34 25.34
CA GLY A 807 -23.50 -12.04 24.05
C GLY A 807 -23.39 -11.03 22.92
N ILE A 808 -22.52 -11.31 21.95
CA ILE A 808 -22.23 -10.41 20.83
C ILE A 808 -23.07 -10.78 19.61
N ALA A 809 -23.18 -12.08 19.30
CA ALA A 809 -24.12 -12.63 18.32
C ALA A 809 -24.66 -13.95 18.87
N TRP A 810 -25.96 -14.01 19.15
CA TRP A 810 -26.56 -15.13 19.89
C TRP A 810 -27.99 -15.44 19.45
N MET A 811 -28.43 -16.65 19.80
CA MET A 811 -29.77 -17.17 19.54
C MET A 811 -30.32 -17.85 20.78
N LEU A 812 -31.60 -17.63 21.07
CA LEU A 812 -32.39 -18.31 22.10
C LEU A 812 -33.53 -19.09 21.45
N TYR A 813 -33.82 -20.25 22.02
CA TYR A 813 -34.73 -21.22 21.42
C TYR A 813 -35.45 -22.05 22.51
N ARG A 814 -36.79 -22.19 22.42
CA ARG A 814 -37.62 -23.08 23.26
C ARG A 814 -38.92 -23.54 22.59
N ASP A 815 -39.48 -24.65 23.08
CA ASP A 815 -40.83 -25.13 22.76
C ASP A 815 -41.78 -24.94 23.95
N THR A 816 -42.83 -24.13 23.82
CA THR A 816 -43.73 -23.87 24.95
C THR A 816 -44.58 -25.11 25.25
N GLN A 817 -44.65 -25.51 26.52
CA GLN A 817 -45.15 -26.81 27.03
C GLN A 817 -46.56 -27.27 26.56
N ASP A 818 -47.34 -26.44 25.87
CA ASP A 818 -48.64 -26.79 25.30
C ASP A 818 -48.62 -27.05 23.77
N GLY A 819 -47.44 -26.98 23.13
CA GLY A 819 -47.25 -27.13 21.68
C GLY A 819 -48.00 -26.08 20.86
N SER A 820 -48.42 -24.97 21.49
CA SER A 820 -49.30 -23.97 20.85
C SER A 820 -48.54 -22.74 20.34
N ALA A 821 -47.31 -22.51 20.79
CA ALA A 821 -46.46 -21.44 20.31
C ALA A 821 -44.97 -21.80 20.41
N LEU A 822 -44.22 -21.35 19.41
CA LEU A 822 -42.77 -21.53 19.31
C LEU A 822 -42.13 -20.18 19.56
N GLU A 823 -41.12 -20.15 20.43
CA GLU A 823 -40.41 -18.91 20.73
C GLU A 823 -38.92 -19.05 20.46
N SER A 824 -38.44 -18.20 19.56
CA SER A 824 -37.02 -18.03 19.32
C SER A 824 -36.69 -16.55 19.17
N PHE A 825 -35.55 -16.18 19.74
CA PHE A 825 -35.07 -14.81 19.77
C PHE A 825 -33.62 -14.77 19.32
N ILE A 826 -33.24 -13.71 18.63
CA ILE A 826 -31.83 -13.44 18.29
C ILE A 826 -31.48 -12.03 18.68
N GLY A 827 -30.19 -11.77 18.83
CA GLY A 827 -29.71 -10.44 19.12
C GLY A 827 -28.23 -10.28 18.90
N THR A 828 -27.87 -9.01 18.77
CA THR A 828 -26.49 -8.53 18.82
C THR A 828 -26.31 -7.71 20.09
N ASN A 829 -25.22 -7.92 20.84
CA ASN A 829 -25.02 -7.33 22.17
C ASN A 829 -26.13 -7.74 23.17
N THR A 830 -26.15 -7.14 24.37
CA THR A 830 -27.24 -7.29 25.37
C THR A 830 -28.51 -6.48 25.04
N GLY A 831 -28.66 -6.04 23.78
CA GLY A 831 -29.83 -5.29 23.30
C GLY A 831 -31.09 -6.15 23.25
N GLY A 832 -32.26 -5.51 23.38
CA GLY A 832 -33.55 -6.20 23.53
C GLY A 832 -33.80 -7.26 22.43
N PRO A 833 -34.16 -8.50 22.79
CA PRO A 833 -34.34 -9.62 21.85
C PRO A 833 -35.34 -9.28 20.74
N GLN A 834 -35.03 -9.64 19.49
CA GLN A 834 -36.03 -9.66 18.43
C GLN A 834 -36.56 -11.07 18.20
N GLN A 835 -37.89 -11.20 18.09
CA GLN A 835 -38.55 -12.48 17.85
C GLN A 835 -38.33 -12.92 16.39
N LEU A 836 -37.96 -14.19 16.20
CA LEU A 836 -37.78 -14.79 14.88
C LEU A 836 -39.12 -15.22 14.26
N ASP A 837 -39.19 -15.25 12.92
CA ASP A 837 -40.29 -15.88 12.20
C ASP A 837 -40.16 -17.42 12.25
N ALA A 838 -41.04 -18.05 13.03
CA ALA A 838 -41.09 -19.49 13.26
C ALA A 838 -41.90 -20.26 12.20
N SER A 839 -42.30 -19.64 11.09
CA SER A 839 -43.06 -20.33 10.05
C SER A 839 -42.24 -21.45 9.40
N GLY A 840 -42.82 -22.66 9.36
CA GLY A 840 -42.27 -23.82 8.65
C GLY A 840 -41.31 -24.71 9.43
N VAL A 841 -41.15 -24.51 10.75
CA VAL A 841 -40.26 -25.35 11.58
C VAL A 841 -41.07 -26.31 12.46
N ASP A 842 -40.70 -27.60 12.48
CA ASP A 842 -41.34 -28.67 13.29
C ASP A 842 -40.38 -29.11 14.41
N PHE A 843 -40.57 -28.53 15.58
CA PHE A 843 -39.65 -28.64 16.71
C PHE A 843 -39.88 -29.87 17.60
N GLY A 844 -40.73 -30.80 17.18
CA GLY A 844 -40.85 -32.13 17.79
C GLY A 844 -39.68 -33.07 17.43
N ASP A 845 -38.97 -32.75 16.34
CA ASP A 845 -37.76 -33.40 15.84
C ASP A 845 -36.50 -32.53 16.13
N ALA A 846 -35.30 -33.05 15.85
CA ALA A 846 -34.06 -32.30 16.03
C ALA A 846 -33.96 -31.13 15.04
N SER A 847 -33.57 -29.94 15.52
CA SER A 847 -33.33 -28.76 14.69
C SER A 847 -31.87 -28.32 14.73
N GLU A 848 -31.35 -27.89 13.58
CA GLU A 848 -30.02 -27.28 13.49
C GLU A 848 -30.13 -25.77 13.75
N LEU A 849 -29.42 -25.30 14.79
CA LEU A 849 -29.23 -23.89 15.08
C LEU A 849 -27.90 -23.45 14.51
N LYS A 850 -27.89 -22.43 13.65
CA LYS A 850 -26.67 -21.96 12.98
C LYS A 850 -26.51 -20.44 13.04
N ILE A 851 -25.31 -19.99 13.40
CA ILE A 851 -24.90 -18.58 13.40
C ILE A 851 -23.65 -18.45 12.53
N VAL A 852 -23.70 -17.55 11.56
CA VAL A 852 -22.55 -17.22 10.69
C VAL A 852 -22.13 -15.79 10.99
N ILE A 853 -20.88 -15.58 11.38
CA ILE A 853 -20.30 -14.23 11.47
C ILE A 853 -19.27 -14.05 10.35
N ASP A 854 -19.37 -12.95 9.61
CA ASP A 854 -18.46 -12.62 8.51
C ASP A 854 -17.65 -11.37 8.89
N THR A 855 -16.36 -11.58 9.13
CA THR A 855 -15.39 -10.57 9.58
C THR A 855 -14.60 -9.95 8.42
N THR A 856 -15.00 -10.16 7.17
CA THR A 856 -14.38 -9.54 6.00
C THR A 856 -14.69 -8.04 5.95
N GLY A 857 -13.65 -7.19 5.95
CA GLY A 857 -13.83 -5.73 5.89
C GLY A 857 -12.84 -4.88 6.70
N ASP A 858 -13.18 -3.62 6.93
CA ASP A 858 -12.31 -2.53 7.41
C ASP A 858 -11.98 -2.52 8.93
N GLY A 859 -12.35 -3.59 9.65
CA GLY A 859 -12.05 -3.77 11.08
C GLY A 859 -12.93 -2.98 12.06
N GLY A 860 -13.95 -2.26 11.61
CA GLY A 860 -14.88 -1.50 12.46
C GLY A 860 -16.12 -2.25 12.97
N GLY A 861 -16.43 -3.40 12.39
CA GLY A 861 -17.61 -4.23 12.68
C GLY A 861 -17.65 -5.49 11.80
N PHE A 862 -18.65 -6.34 11.98
CA PHE A 862 -18.81 -7.59 11.21
C PHE A 862 -20.29 -7.91 10.96
N SER A 863 -20.61 -8.75 9.97
CA SER A 863 -22.00 -9.17 9.73
C SER A 863 -22.32 -10.46 10.48
N ALA A 864 -23.53 -10.57 11.06
CA ALA A 864 -24.02 -11.77 11.71
C ALA A 864 -25.30 -12.25 11.01
N GLN A 865 -25.38 -13.56 10.79
CA GLN A 865 -26.51 -14.22 10.14
C GLN A 865 -26.99 -15.39 10.99
N TRP A 866 -28.30 -15.59 11.07
CA TRP A 866 -28.91 -16.66 11.86
C TRP A 866 -29.76 -17.55 10.98
N TYR A 867 -29.57 -18.86 11.12
CA TYR A 867 -30.23 -19.91 10.39
C TYR A 867 -30.87 -20.89 11.38
N VAL A 868 -32.02 -21.44 10.98
CA VAL A 868 -32.66 -22.58 11.64
C VAL A 868 -33.00 -23.59 10.56
N ASP A 869 -32.52 -24.83 10.69
CA ASP A 869 -32.62 -25.88 9.68
C ASP A 869 -32.16 -25.39 8.30
N ASP A 870 -30.99 -24.74 8.28
CA ASP A 870 -30.39 -24.08 7.10
C ASP A 870 -31.24 -22.99 6.41
N VAL A 871 -32.38 -22.59 6.97
CA VAL A 871 -33.17 -21.47 6.46
C VAL A 871 -32.71 -20.18 7.11
N LEU A 872 -32.15 -19.26 6.32
CA LEU A 872 -31.74 -17.92 6.77
C LEU A 872 -32.95 -17.17 7.35
N LYS A 873 -32.84 -16.74 8.60
CA LYS A 873 -33.88 -15.99 9.31
C LYS A 873 -33.58 -14.49 9.38
N ARG A 874 -32.31 -14.11 9.53
CA ARG A 874 -31.90 -12.70 9.62
C ARG A 874 -30.43 -12.50 9.30
N THR A 875 -30.11 -11.30 8.81
CA THR A 875 -28.76 -10.73 8.71
C THR A 875 -28.74 -9.38 9.44
N GLU A 876 -27.69 -9.10 10.22
CA GLU A 876 -27.51 -7.84 10.94
C GLU A 876 -26.04 -7.42 10.93
N GLN A 877 -25.77 -6.12 10.94
CA GLN A 877 -24.41 -5.58 11.07
C GLN A 877 -24.10 -5.32 12.54
N VAL A 878 -23.01 -5.89 13.03
CA VAL A 878 -22.53 -5.74 14.40
C VAL A 878 -21.45 -4.66 14.41
N GLY A 879 -21.78 -3.46 14.90
CA GLY A 879 -20.86 -2.32 15.01
C GLY A 879 -19.85 -2.44 16.17
N MET A 880 -19.41 -3.65 16.50
CA MET A 880 -18.39 -3.92 17.52
C MET A 880 -17.22 -4.65 16.87
N SER A 881 -15.99 -4.34 17.30
CA SER A 881 -14.79 -5.05 16.84
C SER A 881 -14.88 -6.54 17.17
N ILE A 882 -14.33 -7.37 16.28
CA ILE A 882 -14.18 -8.81 16.46
C ILE A 882 -13.36 -9.17 17.70
N ASP A 883 -12.46 -8.29 18.15
CA ASP A 883 -11.68 -8.43 19.40
C ASP A 883 -12.55 -8.45 20.66
N ALA A 884 -13.83 -8.05 20.54
CA ALA A 884 -14.77 -8.16 21.65
C ALA A 884 -15.21 -9.62 21.88
N ILE A 885 -15.07 -10.51 20.90
CA ILE A 885 -15.44 -11.93 21.01
C ILE A 885 -14.28 -12.69 21.65
N ASN A 886 -14.51 -13.19 22.87
CA ASN A 886 -13.53 -13.99 23.61
C ASN A 886 -13.99 -15.45 23.81
N TYR A 887 -15.28 -15.74 23.60
CA TYR A 887 -15.87 -17.05 23.87
C TYR A 887 -16.93 -17.44 22.85
N VAL A 888 -17.09 -18.74 22.66
CA VAL A 888 -18.17 -19.38 21.91
C VAL A 888 -18.73 -20.55 22.70
N GLY A 889 -20.04 -20.81 22.60
CA GLY A 889 -20.62 -21.99 23.22
C GLY A 889 -22.13 -21.93 23.38
N LEU A 890 -22.62 -22.61 24.41
CA LEU A 890 -24.04 -22.89 24.63
C LEU A 890 -24.44 -22.72 26.09
N SER A 891 -25.71 -22.38 26.35
CA SER A 891 -26.27 -22.33 27.70
C SER A 891 -27.74 -22.75 27.76
N PHE A 892 -28.23 -23.14 28.93
CA PHE A 892 -29.62 -23.55 29.14
C PHE A 892 -30.11 -23.25 30.56
N ASP A 893 -31.41 -23.02 30.72
CA ASP A 893 -32.04 -22.64 32.00
C ASP A 893 -32.71 -23.80 32.76
N ASN A 894 -33.14 -23.56 33.99
CA ASN A 894 -33.73 -24.56 34.89
C ASN A 894 -35.20 -24.30 35.08
N SER A 895 -36.02 -24.88 34.18
CA SER A 895 -37.44 -25.02 34.45
C SER A 895 -37.99 -26.35 33.95
N THR A 896 -38.41 -27.19 34.91
CA THR A 896 -39.20 -28.44 34.76
C THR A 896 -38.58 -29.64 34.03
N ALA A 897 -38.96 -30.84 34.48
CA ALA A 897 -38.36 -32.11 34.10
C ALA A 897 -38.78 -32.57 32.69
N GLY A 898 -37.83 -32.55 31.75
CA GLY A 898 -37.92 -33.16 30.42
C GLY A 898 -36.54 -33.21 29.75
N SER A 899 -36.40 -33.98 28.68
CA SER A 899 -35.11 -34.23 28.01
C SER A 899 -34.80 -33.15 26.98
N VAL A 900 -33.64 -32.51 27.14
CA VAL A 900 -32.94 -31.76 26.09
C VAL A 900 -31.70 -32.58 25.71
N SER A 901 -31.43 -32.69 24.41
CA SER A 901 -30.18 -33.25 23.90
C SER A 901 -29.54 -32.30 22.90
N PHE A 902 -28.22 -32.18 23.02
CA PHE A 902 -27.34 -31.46 22.11
C PHE A 902 -26.53 -32.48 21.30
N ASP A 903 -26.44 -32.27 20.00
CA ASP A 903 -25.62 -33.07 19.09
C ASP A 903 -24.90 -32.17 18.08
N ASN A 904 -23.81 -32.65 17.48
CA ASN A 904 -23.08 -32.01 16.38
C ASN A 904 -22.74 -30.53 16.60
N PHE A 905 -22.24 -30.16 17.78
CA PHE A 905 -21.73 -28.81 18.00
C PHE A 905 -20.48 -28.62 17.15
N ARG A 906 -20.53 -27.70 16.18
CA ARG A 906 -19.43 -27.48 15.24
C ARG A 906 -19.14 -26.00 15.11
N LEU A 907 -17.87 -25.65 15.24
CA LEU A 907 -17.34 -24.34 14.86
C LEU A 907 -16.41 -24.53 13.67
N THR A 908 -16.66 -23.78 12.60
CA THR A 908 -15.81 -23.76 11.42
C THR A 908 -15.38 -22.34 11.08
N ALA A 909 -14.24 -22.21 10.41
CA ALA A 909 -13.78 -20.96 9.82
C ALA A 909 -13.53 -21.14 8.32
N GLU A 910 -13.99 -20.18 7.55
CA GLU A 910 -13.80 -19.98 6.13
C GLU A 910 -13.01 -18.68 5.95
N GLN A 911 -12.01 -18.64 5.08
CA GLN A 911 -11.34 -17.40 4.72
C GLN A 911 -11.90 -16.91 3.38
N GLN A 912 -12.18 -15.61 3.26
CA GLN A 912 -12.43 -14.98 1.96
C GLN A 912 -11.13 -14.32 1.51
N ALA A 913 -10.58 -14.69 0.36
CA ALA A 913 -9.36 -14.07 -0.17
C ALA A 913 -9.30 -14.08 -1.71
N GLU A 914 -8.59 -13.05 -2.18
CA GLU A 914 -8.34 -12.54 -3.54
C GLU A 914 -7.62 -13.51 -4.51
N VAL A 915 -7.30 -13.06 -5.73
CA VAL A 915 -7.13 -13.75 -7.05
C VAL A 915 -5.73 -14.36 -7.36
N ALA A 916 -5.71 -15.59 -7.91
CA ALA A 916 -4.52 -16.41 -8.30
C ALA A 916 -3.56 -15.73 -9.29
N GLY A 917 -2.25 -15.82 -9.02
CA GLY A 917 -1.20 -15.72 -10.03
C GLY A 917 -0.64 -17.11 -10.34
N VAL A 918 -1.15 -17.78 -11.38
CA VAL A 918 -0.46 -18.89 -12.05
C VAL A 918 0.65 -18.24 -12.87
N THR A 919 1.91 -18.67 -12.73
CA THR A 919 3.01 -18.06 -13.50
C THR A 919 3.46 -18.95 -14.65
N GLU A 920 3.49 -18.37 -15.84
CA GLU A 920 3.89 -19.04 -17.08
C GLU A 920 5.19 -18.41 -17.58
N LEU A 921 6.23 -19.22 -17.77
CA LEU A 921 7.44 -18.81 -18.47
C LEU A 921 7.38 -19.30 -19.91
N VAL A 922 7.44 -18.39 -20.88
CA VAL A 922 7.44 -18.76 -22.30
C VAL A 922 8.85 -18.66 -22.86
N VAL A 923 9.41 -19.73 -23.41
CA VAL A 923 10.68 -19.76 -24.15
C VAL A 923 10.38 -20.16 -25.59
N GLN A 924 10.33 -19.20 -26.52
CA GLN A 924 10.03 -19.50 -27.92
C GLN A 924 11.12 -20.34 -28.61
N GLY A 925 12.35 -20.29 -28.11
CA GLY A 925 13.49 -21.07 -28.59
C GLY A 925 13.72 -22.35 -27.78
N ASP A 926 15.00 -22.68 -27.59
CA ASP A 926 15.43 -23.84 -26.78
C ASP A 926 15.57 -23.44 -25.30
N LEU A 927 15.21 -24.35 -24.40
CA LEU A 927 15.60 -24.31 -22.98
C LEU A 927 16.73 -25.34 -22.77
N ASP A 928 17.93 -24.88 -22.41
CA ASP A 928 19.13 -25.73 -22.24
C ASP A 928 19.66 -25.73 -20.80
N LEU A 929 19.39 -26.80 -20.07
CA LEU A 929 19.84 -27.01 -18.70
C LEU A 929 21.05 -27.95 -18.71
N GLN A 930 22.21 -27.45 -18.30
CA GLN A 930 23.45 -28.23 -18.25
C GLN A 930 23.63 -28.89 -16.89
N GLN A 931 24.56 -29.83 -16.80
CA GLN A 931 24.88 -30.50 -15.54
C GLN A 931 25.22 -29.50 -14.42
N GLY A 932 24.52 -29.64 -13.30
CA GLY A 932 24.64 -28.80 -12.11
C GLY A 932 23.95 -27.43 -12.20
N ALA A 933 23.14 -27.17 -13.24
CA ALA A 933 22.17 -26.08 -13.22
C ALA A 933 21.02 -26.39 -12.24
N LEU A 934 20.30 -25.37 -11.81
CA LEU A 934 19.07 -25.50 -11.02
C LEU A 934 17.91 -24.84 -11.78
N LEU A 935 16.84 -25.59 -12.01
CA LEU A 935 15.54 -25.07 -12.39
C LEU A 935 14.59 -25.21 -11.19
N SER A 936 13.99 -24.11 -10.75
CA SER A 936 13.07 -24.08 -9.60
C SER A 936 11.67 -23.65 -10.04
N MET A 937 10.66 -24.38 -9.58
CA MET A 937 9.25 -24.20 -9.93
C MET A 937 8.36 -24.46 -8.70
N ASP A 938 7.23 -23.77 -8.60
CA ASP A 938 6.25 -23.98 -7.55
C ASP A 938 5.01 -24.73 -8.04
N ILE A 939 4.48 -25.61 -7.20
CA ILE A 939 3.20 -26.29 -7.40
C ILE A 939 2.30 -26.07 -6.19
N ALA A 940 1.00 -26.10 -6.44
CA ALA A 940 0.02 -25.74 -5.43
C ALA A 940 -1.22 -26.64 -5.52
N THR A 941 -1.84 -26.68 -6.70
CA THR A 941 -2.87 -27.64 -7.09
C THR A 941 -2.67 -28.02 -8.56
N PRO A 942 -3.33 -29.06 -9.09
CA PRO A 942 -3.29 -29.36 -10.52
C PRO A 942 -3.68 -28.19 -11.43
N ASP A 943 -4.44 -27.21 -10.95
CA ASP A 943 -4.84 -26.01 -11.71
C ASP A 943 -4.02 -24.74 -11.34
N ALA A 944 -3.17 -24.83 -10.33
CA ALA A 944 -2.32 -23.75 -9.85
C ALA A 944 -0.90 -24.26 -9.65
N HIS A 945 -0.07 -24.09 -10.67
CA HIS A 945 1.33 -24.48 -10.70
C HIS A 945 2.08 -23.61 -11.70
N ASP A 946 3.38 -23.54 -11.56
CA ASP A 946 4.23 -22.94 -12.57
C ASP A 946 4.30 -23.84 -13.79
N THR A 947 4.31 -23.21 -14.97
CA THR A 947 4.45 -23.91 -16.24
C THR A 947 5.50 -23.21 -17.10
N ILE A 948 6.28 -24.00 -17.84
CA ILE A 948 7.20 -23.49 -18.86
C ILE A 948 6.74 -23.95 -20.24
N VAL A 949 6.46 -23.00 -21.13
CA VAL A 949 6.11 -23.28 -22.53
C VAL A 949 7.33 -23.06 -23.41
N ILE A 950 7.80 -24.12 -24.08
CA ILE A 950 9.05 -24.19 -24.84
C ILE A 950 8.73 -24.42 -26.32
N GLY A 951 8.94 -23.41 -27.15
CA GLY A 951 8.61 -23.44 -28.58
C GLY A 951 9.47 -24.41 -29.39
N GLN A 952 10.66 -24.78 -28.91
CA GLN A 952 11.57 -25.73 -29.57
C GLN A 952 11.93 -26.90 -28.63
N THR A 953 13.21 -27.05 -28.27
CA THR A 953 13.72 -28.22 -27.55
C THR A 953 13.96 -27.92 -26.07
N LEU A 954 13.42 -28.75 -25.18
CA LEU A 954 13.90 -28.90 -23.81
C LEU A 954 15.13 -29.82 -23.83
N ARG A 955 16.29 -29.33 -23.39
CA ARG A 955 17.48 -30.15 -23.09
C ARG A 955 17.62 -30.24 -21.59
N ALA A 956 17.12 -31.32 -21.02
CA ALA A 956 17.13 -31.56 -19.58
C ALA A 956 18.52 -32.02 -19.11
N GLY A 957 18.95 -31.42 -18.00
CA GLY A 957 20.19 -31.64 -17.26
C GLY A 957 20.10 -30.86 -15.95
N GLY A 958 21.05 -31.06 -15.03
CA GLY A 958 20.99 -30.38 -13.73
C GLY A 958 19.81 -30.83 -12.86
N GLU A 959 19.46 -30.01 -11.89
CA GLU A 959 18.41 -30.28 -10.91
C GLU A 959 17.10 -29.59 -11.30
N LEU A 960 15.98 -30.31 -11.24
CA LEU A 960 14.65 -29.72 -11.16
C LEU A 960 14.19 -29.77 -9.72
N GLU A 961 14.02 -28.58 -9.14
CA GLU A 961 13.42 -28.38 -7.82
C GLU A 961 11.97 -27.96 -8.02
N VAL A 962 11.07 -28.72 -7.38
CA VAL A 962 9.65 -28.39 -7.29
C VAL A 962 9.32 -28.16 -5.83
N THR A 963 8.78 -27.00 -5.51
CA THR A 963 8.39 -26.61 -4.16
C THR A 963 6.87 -26.52 -4.03
N LEU A 964 6.36 -26.74 -2.82
CA LEU A 964 4.94 -26.52 -2.52
C LEU A 964 4.73 -25.06 -2.16
N ALA A 965 3.79 -24.42 -2.85
CA ALA A 965 3.29 -23.10 -2.52
C ALA A 965 2.80 -23.02 -1.06
N ASP A 966 2.95 -21.83 -0.47
CA ASP A 966 2.34 -21.54 0.83
C ASP A 966 0.82 -21.71 0.76
N GLY A 967 0.26 -22.45 1.72
CA GLY A 967 -1.17 -22.79 1.75
C GLY A 967 -1.61 -23.89 0.78
N ALA A 968 -0.67 -24.57 0.10
CA ALA A 968 -0.99 -25.71 -0.76
C ALA A 968 -1.72 -26.83 -0.01
N PHE A 969 -2.68 -27.46 -0.70
CA PHE A 969 -3.41 -28.61 -0.16
C PHE A 969 -2.50 -29.85 -0.08
N ALA A 970 -2.90 -30.81 0.77
CA ALA A 970 -2.24 -32.10 0.80
C ALA A 970 -2.41 -32.81 -0.54
N LEU A 971 -1.29 -33.05 -1.24
CA LEU A 971 -1.25 -33.79 -2.49
C LEU A 971 -1.84 -35.19 -2.33
N GLN A 972 -2.65 -35.60 -3.31
CA GLN A 972 -3.35 -36.88 -3.34
C GLN A 972 -2.98 -37.68 -4.59
N ALA A 973 -3.20 -39.00 -4.54
CA ALA A 973 -3.02 -39.84 -5.72
C ALA A 973 -3.94 -39.41 -6.87
N GLY A 974 -3.36 -39.28 -8.06
CA GLY A 974 -4.02 -38.81 -9.27
C GLY A 974 -3.86 -37.31 -9.53
N ASP A 975 -3.28 -36.53 -8.60
CA ASP A 975 -2.91 -35.15 -8.89
C ASP A 975 -1.81 -35.13 -9.96
N ARG A 976 -2.01 -34.33 -11.01
CA ARG A 976 -1.06 -34.19 -12.13
C ARG A 976 -0.76 -32.73 -12.37
N PHE A 977 0.51 -32.41 -12.62
CA PHE A 977 1.01 -31.06 -12.84
C PHE A 977 1.65 -30.99 -14.23
N ASP A 978 1.18 -30.07 -15.07
CA ASP A 978 1.70 -29.86 -16.42
C ASP A 978 2.80 -28.80 -16.37
N LEU A 979 4.01 -29.25 -16.06
CA LEU A 979 5.13 -28.36 -15.79
C LEU A 979 5.80 -27.87 -17.07
N PHE A 980 5.73 -28.65 -18.16
CA PHE A 980 6.45 -28.36 -19.39
C PHE A 980 5.65 -28.65 -20.65
N ASP A 981 5.40 -27.60 -21.44
CA ASP A 981 4.98 -27.75 -22.82
C ASP A 981 6.21 -27.64 -23.73
N PHE A 982 6.53 -28.64 -24.55
CA PHE A 982 7.66 -28.57 -25.49
C PHE A 982 7.36 -29.21 -26.84
N ALA A 983 8.03 -28.73 -27.90
CA ALA A 983 7.98 -29.39 -29.21
C ALA A 983 8.81 -30.68 -29.25
N ALA A 984 9.94 -30.71 -28.54
CA ALA A 984 10.76 -31.89 -28.34
C ALA A 984 11.51 -31.82 -27.00
N ALA A 985 11.81 -32.97 -26.40
CA ALA A 985 12.68 -33.07 -25.23
C ALA A 985 13.85 -34.02 -25.49
N SER A 986 14.98 -33.76 -24.84
CA SER A 986 16.17 -34.61 -24.87
C SER A 986 16.96 -34.48 -23.55
N GLY A 987 17.80 -35.46 -23.24
CA GLY A 987 18.53 -35.48 -21.97
C GLY A 987 17.70 -36.07 -20.82
N PHE A 988 18.09 -35.75 -19.59
CA PHE A 988 17.42 -36.12 -18.34
C PHE A 988 17.89 -35.18 -17.23
N PHE A 989 17.04 -34.90 -16.23
CA PHE A 989 17.47 -34.19 -15.03
C PHE A 989 18.45 -35.08 -14.23
N ASP A 990 19.58 -34.50 -13.80
CA ASP A 990 20.57 -35.16 -12.94
C ASP A 990 20.01 -35.42 -11.52
N GLU A 991 19.06 -34.60 -11.07
CA GLU A 991 18.43 -34.70 -9.74
C GLU A 991 17.00 -34.12 -9.80
N LEU A 992 16.04 -34.76 -9.12
CA LEU A 992 14.70 -34.22 -8.88
C LEU A 992 14.52 -33.97 -7.39
N THR A 993 14.40 -32.71 -7.01
CA THR A 993 14.06 -32.30 -5.63
C THR A 993 12.57 -31.99 -5.59
N LEU A 994 11.77 -32.92 -5.08
CA LEU A 994 10.31 -32.83 -5.07
C LEU A 994 9.77 -32.69 -3.64
N PRO A 995 8.56 -32.12 -3.47
CA PRO A 995 7.96 -31.97 -2.14
C PRO A 995 7.71 -33.32 -1.47
N GLN A 996 7.80 -33.36 -0.14
CA GLN A 996 7.54 -34.59 0.60
C GLN A 996 6.06 -34.97 0.53
N LEU A 997 5.75 -36.20 0.11
CA LEU A 997 4.39 -36.74 0.06
C LEU A 997 3.98 -37.43 1.37
N SER A 998 2.67 -37.56 1.56
CA SER A 998 2.08 -38.37 2.64
C SER A 998 2.41 -39.85 2.46
N ALA A 999 2.41 -40.63 3.56
CA ALA A 999 2.70 -42.05 3.52
C ALA A 999 1.76 -42.83 2.57
N GLY A 1000 2.33 -43.69 1.71
CA GLY A 1000 1.58 -44.46 0.70
C GLY A 1000 1.42 -43.76 -0.66
N LEU A 1001 2.01 -42.56 -0.81
CA LEU A 1001 2.11 -41.85 -2.07
C LEU A 1001 3.58 -41.78 -2.52
N VAL A 1002 3.77 -41.78 -3.84
CA VAL A 1002 5.06 -41.61 -4.51
C VAL A 1002 4.91 -40.65 -5.68
N TRP A 1003 5.99 -39.98 -6.06
CA TRP A 1003 6.04 -39.20 -7.30
C TRP A 1003 6.30 -40.13 -8.49
N ASP A 1004 5.53 -39.97 -9.56
CA ASP A 1004 5.77 -40.58 -10.87
C ASP A 1004 6.20 -39.49 -11.87
N ALA A 1005 7.45 -39.59 -12.32
CA ALA A 1005 8.07 -38.68 -13.28
C ALA A 1005 8.27 -39.34 -14.67
N ALA A 1006 7.66 -40.49 -14.95
CA ALA A 1006 7.85 -41.20 -16.21
C ALA A 1006 7.38 -40.39 -17.43
N GLU A 1007 6.36 -39.55 -17.24
CA GLU A 1007 5.79 -38.71 -18.31
C GLU A 1007 6.43 -37.31 -18.41
N LEU A 1008 7.32 -36.94 -17.48
CA LEU A 1008 7.86 -35.57 -17.38
C LEU A 1008 8.56 -35.09 -18.65
N LEU A 1009 9.34 -35.96 -19.31
CA LEU A 1009 10.07 -35.65 -20.55
C LEU A 1009 9.38 -36.18 -21.82
N THR A 1010 8.14 -36.66 -21.72
CA THR A 1010 7.37 -37.10 -22.89
C THR A 1010 6.07 -36.32 -23.08
N LEU A 1011 5.43 -35.93 -21.98
CA LEU A 1011 4.18 -35.17 -21.96
C LEU A 1011 4.25 -33.92 -21.07
N GLY A 1012 5.37 -33.65 -20.38
CA GLY A 1012 5.47 -32.50 -19.46
C GLY A 1012 4.91 -32.75 -18.06
N MET A 1013 4.37 -33.95 -17.81
CA MET A 1013 3.55 -34.23 -16.64
C MET A 1013 4.36 -34.80 -15.47
N LEU A 1014 4.13 -34.26 -14.28
CA LEU A 1014 4.50 -34.85 -13.00
C LEU A 1014 3.24 -35.33 -12.28
N GLU A 1015 3.22 -36.58 -11.79
CA GLU A 1015 2.03 -37.17 -11.16
C GLU A 1015 2.31 -37.67 -9.74
N VAL A 1016 1.31 -37.53 -8.87
CA VAL A 1016 1.29 -38.18 -7.55
C VAL A 1016 0.56 -39.51 -7.70
N ALA A 1017 1.23 -40.63 -7.43
CA ALA A 1017 0.66 -41.97 -7.55
C ALA A 1017 0.51 -42.68 -6.19
N VAL A 1018 -0.36 -43.68 -6.13
CA VAL A 1018 -0.36 -44.63 -5.00
C VAL A 1018 0.82 -45.59 -5.20
N GLY A 1019 1.67 -45.72 -4.19
CA GLY A 1019 2.82 -46.62 -4.28
C GLY A 1019 3.58 -46.72 -2.97
N LEU A 1020 4.45 -47.73 -2.90
CA LEU A 1020 5.43 -47.86 -1.82
C LEU A 1020 6.82 -47.60 -2.38
N PRO A 1021 7.66 -46.80 -1.71
CA PRO A 1021 9.05 -46.64 -2.12
C PRO A 1021 9.73 -48.01 -2.17
N GLY A 1022 10.23 -48.44 -3.32
CA GLY A 1022 10.84 -49.75 -3.50
C GLY A 1022 9.95 -50.83 -4.14
N ASP A 1023 8.66 -50.58 -4.37
CA ASP A 1023 7.76 -51.46 -5.14
C ASP A 1023 8.00 -51.24 -6.65
N PHE A 1024 9.09 -51.80 -7.14
CA PHE A 1024 9.61 -51.58 -8.49
C PHE A 1024 8.82 -52.30 -9.59
N ASN A 1025 7.97 -53.26 -9.22
CA ASN A 1025 7.06 -53.92 -10.17
C ASN A 1025 5.62 -53.38 -10.08
N ALA A 1026 5.34 -52.48 -9.13
CA ALA A 1026 4.05 -51.86 -8.85
C ALA A 1026 2.91 -52.86 -8.56
N ASP A 1027 3.22 -53.98 -7.90
CA ASP A 1027 2.22 -55.00 -7.52
C ASP A 1027 1.57 -54.76 -6.14
N GLY A 1028 1.99 -53.69 -5.46
CA GLY A 1028 1.48 -53.23 -4.18
C GLY A 1028 2.16 -53.86 -2.96
N VAL A 1029 3.23 -54.63 -3.16
CA VAL A 1029 4.00 -55.30 -2.11
C VAL A 1029 5.49 -55.11 -2.39
N VAL A 1030 6.24 -54.55 -1.43
CA VAL A 1030 7.71 -54.48 -1.57
C VAL A 1030 8.33 -55.82 -1.15
N ASP A 1031 8.65 -56.67 -2.12
CA ASP A 1031 9.20 -58.00 -1.87
C ASP A 1031 10.42 -58.37 -2.76
N ALA A 1032 10.70 -59.68 -2.84
CA ALA A 1032 11.84 -60.19 -3.58
C ALA A 1032 11.67 -60.05 -5.11
N ALA A 1033 10.46 -59.87 -5.62
CA ALA A 1033 10.17 -59.60 -7.02
C ALA A 1033 10.69 -58.21 -7.41
N ASP A 1034 10.54 -57.19 -6.57
CA ASP A 1034 11.09 -55.84 -6.83
C ASP A 1034 12.61 -55.85 -6.88
N TYR A 1035 13.23 -56.61 -5.98
CA TYR A 1035 14.69 -56.82 -6.05
C TYR A 1035 15.13 -57.35 -7.40
N THR A 1036 14.33 -58.21 -8.04
CA THR A 1036 14.66 -58.71 -9.38
C THR A 1036 14.55 -57.62 -10.44
N VAL A 1037 13.58 -56.71 -10.33
CA VAL A 1037 13.50 -55.52 -11.20
C VAL A 1037 14.76 -54.69 -11.06
N TRP A 1038 15.08 -54.23 -9.84
CA TRP A 1038 16.29 -53.46 -9.56
C TRP A 1038 17.57 -54.12 -10.06
N ARG A 1039 17.74 -55.42 -9.77
CA ARG A 1039 18.95 -56.15 -10.17
C ARG A 1039 19.07 -56.25 -11.68
N ASP A 1040 17.96 -56.53 -12.37
CA ASP A 1040 17.95 -56.73 -13.81
C ASP A 1040 18.14 -55.41 -14.58
N THR A 1041 17.85 -54.28 -13.93
CA THR A 1041 18.05 -52.93 -14.47
C THR A 1041 19.24 -52.17 -13.84
N LEU A 1042 20.03 -52.81 -12.97
CA LEU A 1042 21.15 -52.18 -12.25
C LEU A 1042 22.16 -51.54 -13.21
N GLY A 1043 22.42 -50.25 -12.99
CA GLY A 1043 23.31 -49.44 -13.81
C GLY A 1043 22.65 -48.80 -15.04
N ALA A 1044 21.34 -48.96 -15.22
CA ALA A 1044 20.58 -48.15 -16.17
C ALA A 1044 20.60 -46.67 -15.75
N VAL A 1045 20.54 -45.79 -16.76
CA VAL A 1045 20.49 -44.33 -16.62
C VAL A 1045 19.42 -43.76 -17.55
N GLY A 1046 18.74 -42.70 -17.11
CA GLY A 1046 17.67 -42.04 -17.86
C GLY A 1046 16.42 -41.79 -16.99
N ALA A 1047 15.46 -41.06 -17.53
CA ALA A 1047 14.21 -40.74 -16.84
C ALA A 1047 13.22 -41.92 -16.83
N GLY A 1048 12.32 -41.95 -15.83
CA GLY A 1048 11.22 -42.91 -15.74
C GLY A 1048 11.66 -44.35 -15.47
N LEU A 1049 12.82 -44.54 -14.83
CA LEU A 1049 13.34 -45.85 -14.49
C LEU A 1049 12.56 -46.42 -13.30
N ALA A 1050 11.86 -47.54 -13.51
CA ALA A 1050 10.98 -48.13 -12.50
C ALA A 1050 11.67 -48.49 -11.17
N ALA A 1051 12.99 -48.70 -11.16
CA ALA A 1051 13.76 -49.00 -9.95
C ALA A 1051 14.74 -47.89 -9.54
N ASP A 1052 14.49 -46.66 -10.00
CA ASP A 1052 15.13 -45.43 -9.52
C ASP A 1052 14.24 -44.81 -8.44
N ALA A 1053 14.50 -45.20 -7.20
CA ALA A 1053 13.67 -44.88 -6.04
C ALA A 1053 14.00 -43.51 -5.43
N ASN A 1054 15.21 -42.98 -5.68
CA ASN A 1054 15.62 -41.65 -5.24
C ASN A 1054 15.51 -40.58 -6.34
N LEU A 1055 15.08 -40.96 -7.55
CA LEU A 1055 14.84 -40.07 -8.69
C LEU A 1055 16.09 -39.29 -9.13
N ASP A 1056 17.27 -39.92 -9.06
CA ASP A 1056 18.54 -39.34 -9.54
C ASP A 1056 18.88 -39.76 -10.98
N SER A 1057 17.88 -40.28 -11.70
CA SER A 1057 17.97 -40.81 -13.06
C SER A 1057 18.96 -41.99 -13.20
N ARG A 1058 19.26 -42.71 -12.11
CA ARG A 1058 20.24 -43.81 -12.11
C ARG A 1058 19.89 -44.93 -11.12
N ILE A 1059 19.79 -46.14 -11.64
CA ILE A 1059 19.58 -47.33 -10.78
C ILE A 1059 20.92 -47.80 -10.20
N ASP A 1060 21.13 -47.59 -8.90
CA ASP A 1060 22.32 -48.00 -8.17
C ASP A 1060 22.08 -48.52 -6.73
N GLY A 1061 23.10 -48.46 -5.88
CA GLY A 1061 23.02 -48.95 -4.50
C GLY A 1061 22.15 -48.09 -3.56
N ALA A 1062 21.86 -46.83 -3.93
CA ALA A 1062 20.95 -45.95 -3.20
C ALA A 1062 19.51 -46.47 -3.28
N ASP A 1063 19.04 -46.85 -4.48
CA ASP A 1063 17.71 -47.43 -4.70
C ASP A 1063 17.52 -48.73 -3.95
N TYR A 1064 18.57 -49.57 -3.98
CA TYR A 1064 18.58 -50.80 -3.21
C TYR A 1064 18.43 -50.55 -1.71
N ALA A 1065 19.02 -49.46 -1.19
CA ALA A 1065 18.87 -49.12 0.21
C ALA A 1065 17.43 -48.71 0.55
N ILE A 1066 16.74 -48.03 -0.37
CA ILE A 1066 15.32 -47.67 -0.25
C ILE A 1066 14.46 -48.93 -0.30
N TRP A 1067 14.59 -49.78 -1.32
CA TRP A 1067 13.90 -51.07 -1.39
C TRP A 1067 14.10 -51.90 -0.11
N ARG A 1068 15.33 -51.99 0.38
CA ARG A 1068 15.64 -52.76 1.59
C ARG A 1068 14.98 -52.15 2.84
N ALA A 1069 14.86 -50.83 2.90
CA ALA A 1069 14.22 -50.15 4.02
C ALA A 1069 12.70 -50.40 4.04
N SER A 1070 12.09 -50.51 2.86
CA SER A 1070 10.65 -50.73 2.68
C SER A 1070 10.28 -52.21 2.52
N PHE A 1071 11.26 -53.14 2.55
CA PHE A 1071 11.01 -54.57 2.31
C PHE A 1071 10.01 -55.14 3.32
N GLY A 1072 8.89 -55.66 2.81
CA GLY A 1072 7.76 -56.17 3.58
C GLY A 1072 6.61 -55.18 3.75
N ASP A 1073 6.74 -53.95 3.25
CA ASP A 1073 5.64 -53.00 3.20
C ASP A 1073 4.59 -53.46 2.17
N THR A 1074 3.32 -53.22 2.48
CA THR A 1074 2.18 -53.59 1.62
C THR A 1074 1.17 -52.45 1.61
N LEU A 1075 0.66 -52.10 0.42
CA LEU A 1075 -0.43 -51.14 0.31
C LEU A 1075 -1.68 -51.75 0.97
N SER A 1076 -2.18 -51.11 2.03
CA SER A 1076 -3.41 -51.57 2.69
C SER A 1076 -4.57 -51.48 1.71
N SER A 1077 -5.25 -52.59 1.44
CA SER A 1077 -6.45 -52.60 0.59
C SER A 1077 -7.53 -51.71 1.23
N GLN A 1078 -7.72 -50.50 0.72
CA GLN A 1078 -8.98 -49.77 0.89
C GLN A 1078 -10.09 -50.65 0.32
N PRO A 1079 -11.25 -50.80 1.01
CA PRO A 1079 -12.39 -51.46 0.40
C PRO A 1079 -12.76 -50.67 -0.84
N ALA A 1080 -12.92 -51.36 -1.97
CA ALA A 1080 -13.43 -50.73 -3.19
C ALA A 1080 -14.70 -49.94 -2.85
N SER A 1081 -14.63 -48.61 -2.88
CA SER A 1081 -15.84 -47.82 -3.00
C SER A 1081 -16.48 -48.31 -4.30
N ALA A 1082 -17.73 -48.74 -4.22
CA ALA A 1082 -18.47 -49.09 -5.40
C ALA A 1082 -18.49 -47.85 -6.28
N ALA A 1083 -17.68 -47.85 -7.34
CA ALA A 1083 -17.86 -46.91 -8.44
C ALA A 1083 -19.35 -46.99 -8.80
N ALA A 1084 -20.06 -45.86 -8.65
CA ALA A 1084 -21.36 -45.72 -9.24
C ALA A 1084 -21.15 -45.94 -10.73
N VAL A 1085 -21.44 -47.16 -11.19
CA VAL A 1085 -21.47 -47.51 -12.60
C VAL A 1085 -22.43 -46.52 -13.23
N PRO A 1086 -22.01 -45.70 -14.22
CA PRO A 1086 -22.92 -44.85 -14.94
C PRO A 1086 -24.04 -45.75 -15.49
N GLU A 1087 -25.28 -45.54 -15.04
CA GLU A 1087 -26.40 -46.28 -15.59
C GLU A 1087 -26.40 -46.04 -17.11
N PRO A 1088 -26.32 -47.10 -17.94
CA PRO A 1088 -26.51 -46.93 -19.37
C PRO A 1088 -27.88 -46.29 -19.57
N ALA A 1089 -27.99 -45.33 -20.49
CA ALA A 1089 -29.20 -44.59 -20.83
C ALA A 1089 -30.39 -45.48 -21.26
N ALA A 1090 -30.93 -46.27 -20.33
CA ALA A 1090 -32.06 -47.18 -20.52
C ALA A 1090 -33.39 -46.41 -20.60
N LEU A 1091 -33.41 -45.13 -20.21
CA LEU A 1091 -34.55 -44.22 -20.43
C LEU A 1091 -34.63 -43.69 -21.88
N LEU A 1092 -33.57 -43.82 -22.69
CA LEU A 1092 -33.64 -43.55 -24.14
C LEU A 1092 -34.08 -44.79 -24.96
N LEU A 1093 -34.02 -46.01 -24.41
CA LEU A 1093 -34.59 -47.21 -25.05
C LEU A 1093 -36.07 -47.46 -24.68
N ALA A 1094 -36.56 -46.92 -23.56
CA ALA A 1094 -37.98 -46.96 -23.21
C ALA A 1094 -38.82 -45.91 -23.99
N GLY A 1095 -38.20 -44.80 -24.42
CA GLY A 1095 -38.85 -43.76 -25.24
C GLY A 1095 -39.01 -44.13 -26.72
N VAL A 1096 -38.12 -44.97 -27.28
CA VAL A 1096 -38.20 -45.43 -28.68
C VAL A 1096 -39.12 -46.65 -28.86
N LEU A 1097 -39.37 -47.42 -27.80
CA LEU A 1097 -40.32 -48.56 -27.83
C LEU A 1097 -41.79 -48.15 -27.57
N LEU A 1098 -42.07 -46.92 -27.14
CA LEU A 1098 -43.42 -46.36 -27.01
C LEU A 1098 -43.86 -45.45 -28.18
N ALA A 1099 -42.97 -45.16 -29.14
CA ALA A 1099 -43.30 -44.41 -30.37
C ALA A 1099 -43.50 -45.28 -31.63
N CYS A 1100 -43.22 -46.59 -31.58
CA CYS A 1100 -43.38 -47.52 -32.72
C CYS A 1100 -44.47 -48.60 -32.52
N GLY A 1101 -45.37 -48.41 -31.54
CA GLY A 1101 -46.37 -49.39 -31.14
C GLY A 1101 -47.82 -48.89 -31.16
N SER A 1102 -48.19 -47.97 -32.04
CA SER A 1102 -49.61 -47.70 -32.33
C SER A 1102 -49.90 -47.75 -33.83
N ALA A 1103 -50.92 -48.54 -34.17
CA ALA A 1103 -51.64 -48.60 -35.43
C ALA A 1103 -50.92 -49.21 -36.65
N GLY A 1104 -50.93 -50.54 -36.70
CA GLY A 1104 -51.13 -51.23 -37.96
C GLY A 1104 -52.57 -51.05 -38.48
N ARG A 1105 -52.64 -50.89 -39.81
CA ARG A 1105 -53.66 -51.39 -40.76
C ARG A 1105 -54.95 -50.59 -41.04
N VAL A 1106 -55.06 -50.24 -42.34
CA VAL A 1106 -56.14 -50.62 -43.28
C VAL A 1106 -57.54 -50.14 -42.85
N ARG A 1107 -58.11 -49.09 -43.44
CA ARG A 1107 -58.62 -48.98 -44.81
C ARG A 1107 -59.09 -47.54 -45.07
#